data_AF-A0A1K9ZCE0-F1
#
_entry.id   AF-A0A1K9ZCE0-F1
#
_cell.length_a   1.000
_cell.length_b   1.000
_cell.length_c   1.000
_cell.angle_alpha   90.00
_cell.angle_beta   90.00
_cell.angle_gamma   90.00
#
_symmetry.space_group_name_H-M   'P 1'
#
loop_
_entity.id
_entity.type
_entity.pdbx_description
1 polymer ?
#
loop_
_entity_poly.entity_id
_entity_poly.type
_entity_poly.pdbx_seq_one_letter_code
_entity_poly.pdbx_strand_id
1 'polypeptide(L)'
;MADLGAYIEAFGEELSYDDLDKIVEEYCSDNHEYIIEKYVKHSKKSACLDDNNECHAATGDDGIHYLKGNKTYQQHEHKRIKDKVSSGVLEHKDNKCKIDKDLVKILNGLSSDEEKRSAIVTYMSADIIAMYMNETKKQRGIRGRKTKAIDIEMMSNQHIEGEENPHDHFMFSPFDPVSGMYINPMAFSYTKQKVHIAFEKKYSWCVDQGIAIGYWKKEGLFARREFLAECIANGQNWKEARKSYNDIKSNIQNEISSNKSTAEVIASLKEKGIHLTPNSFGKMKIELDDSKVELNTASFTGKDFEVAVKKFTERFEADRTLKSGQKVDKIEDVLTTIIEKTKVDLERDLKLATTPEQQKIAKLNAFKEFKIRCHNAGLIVNLNKQGNMAYHTVQDNNFKKNGVIENNAKLTKYKASTFINPELQGKSLISLFGLDEEAIMNHQNELFEVMPKTLNYRQTVYTNVDLSLMNTVAQEWYLQKRFQDFFDYWKTEARHNDNGSISYFNKDTGEAIATEKQISDTESTMTYNIANPKAAGGFIAALQMEKARALGEGQFLTITPPEGRTNFDDLRHLQVELMFSTDANSNKVRVEYPNKAPDEQLEKLIEQRLDKELERFDKNVQKFSKNKTKFTFTEASGVHLIRNPDFIDYQDKIQDQVNRQIVDMITKNGITEIKFSTKDDRYIERNEKALLKIARELPEDKKQLVLKVIEENRLNDKESEIKNPKKIKNKIKGKGKGMHI
;
A
#
# COMPACT_ATOMS: atom_id res chain seq x y z
N MET A 1 22.06 -7.35 -56.95
CA MET A 1 21.25 -6.18 -57.34
C MET A 1 22.19 -5.04 -57.63
N ALA A 2 21.81 -4.13 -58.53
CA ALA A 2 22.54 -2.88 -58.70
C ALA A 2 22.50 -2.09 -57.37
N ASP A 3 23.59 -1.41 -57.04
CA ASP A 3 23.66 -0.54 -55.89
C ASP A 3 22.78 0.69 -56.16
N LEU A 4 21.63 0.78 -55.47
CA LEU A 4 20.71 1.92 -55.61
C LEU A 4 21.41 3.23 -55.24
N GLY A 5 22.32 3.20 -54.27
CA GLY A 5 23.13 4.35 -53.89
C GLY A 5 24.01 4.81 -55.04
N ALA A 6 24.76 3.89 -55.66
CA ALA A 6 25.61 4.21 -56.80
C ALA A 6 24.81 4.68 -58.03
N TYR A 7 23.59 4.15 -58.24
CA TYR A 7 22.71 4.59 -59.31
C TYR A 7 22.17 6.00 -59.07
N ILE A 8 21.69 6.28 -57.86
CA ILE A 8 21.21 7.63 -57.46
C ILE A 8 22.36 8.63 -57.48
N GLU A 9 23.57 8.24 -57.06
CA GLU A 9 24.73 9.14 -57.06
C GLU A 9 25.22 9.46 -58.49
N ALA A 10 25.10 8.52 -59.43
CA ALA A 10 25.50 8.71 -60.82
C ALA A 10 24.44 9.43 -61.69
N PHE A 11 23.15 9.28 -61.38
CA PHE A 11 22.06 9.72 -62.26
C PHE A 11 20.95 10.52 -61.56
N GLY A 12 20.99 10.63 -60.23
CA GLY A 12 19.92 11.22 -59.41
C GLY A 12 19.74 12.72 -59.58
N GLU A 13 20.79 13.47 -59.92
CA GLU A 13 20.70 14.93 -60.16
C GLU A 13 19.88 15.26 -61.42
N GLU A 14 19.76 14.31 -62.36
CA GLU A 14 19.01 14.48 -63.61
C GLU A 14 17.54 14.03 -63.50
N LEU A 15 17.14 13.47 -62.35
CA LEU A 15 15.82 12.88 -62.13
C LEU A 15 14.91 13.81 -61.33
N SER A 16 13.62 13.84 -61.69
CA SER A 16 12.61 14.51 -60.87
C SER A 16 12.33 13.72 -59.58
N TYR A 17 11.74 14.37 -58.57
CA TYR A 17 11.36 13.68 -57.34
C TYR A 17 10.43 12.48 -57.60
N ASP A 18 9.46 12.63 -58.52
CA ASP A 18 8.51 11.56 -58.86
C ASP A 18 9.20 10.39 -59.58
N ASP A 19 10.24 10.65 -60.36
CA ASP A 19 11.03 9.60 -61.02
C ASP A 19 11.93 8.88 -60.01
N LEU A 20 12.55 9.61 -59.09
CA LEU A 20 13.30 9.05 -57.97
C LEU A 20 12.42 8.17 -57.08
N ASP A 21 11.20 8.63 -56.75
CA ASP A 21 10.25 7.87 -55.93
C ASP A 21 9.88 6.55 -56.59
N LYS A 22 9.58 6.56 -57.90
CA LYS A 22 9.32 5.34 -58.67
C LYS A 22 10.51 4.38 -58.70
N ILE A 23 11.73 4.89 -58.88
CA ILE A 23 12.93 4.06 -58.92
C ILE A 23 13.17 3.41 -57.55
N VAL A 24 12.94 4.16 -56.46
CA VAL A 24 13.04 3.63 -55.10
C VAL A 24 11.94 2.59 -54.83
N GLU A 25 10.69 2.86 -55.24
CA GLU A 25 9.57 1.93 -55.13
C GLU A 25 9.83 0.63 -55.91
N GLU A 26 10.28 0.73 -57.15
CA GLU A 26 10.62 -0.41 -58.01
C GLU A 26 11.77 -1.22 -57.39
N TYR A 27 12.82 -0.56 -56.91
CA TYR A 27 13.91 -1.22 -56.20
C TYR A 27 13.44 -1.93 -54.92
N CYS A 28 12.53 -1.32 -54.15
CA CYS A 28 11.94 -1.93 -52.96
C CYS A 28 11.07 -3.13 -53.32
N SER A 29 10.28 -3.03 -54.39
CA SER A 29 9.42 -4.10 -54.91
C SER A 29 10.25 -5.28 -55.41
N ASP A 30 11.28 -5.03 -56.21
CA ASP A 30 12.21 -6.06 -56.71
C ASP A 30 12.94 -6.76 -55.57
N ASN A 31 13.35 -6.02 -54.54
CA ASN A 31 13.94 -6.59 -53.33
C ASN A 31 12.96 -7.50 -52.59
N HIS A 32 11.73 -7.03 -52.43
CA HIS A 32 10.68 -7.78 -51.76
C HIS A 32 10.38 -9.08 -52.51
N GLU A 33 10.22 -9.01 -53.84
CA GLU A 33 9.96 -10.16 -54.69
C GLU A 33 11.14 -11.14 -54.70
N TYR A 34 12.37 -10.64 -54.76
CA TYR A 34 13.57 -11.46 -54.64
C TYR A 34 13.62 -12.22 -53.30
N ILE A 35 13.32 -11.55 -52.19
CA ILE A 35 13.27 -12.20 -50.87
C ILE A 35 12.18 -13.27 -50.85
N ILE A 36 11.02 -13.00 -51.45
CA ILE A 36 9.91 -13.96 -51.54
C ILE A 36 10.32 -15.19 -52.35
N GLU A 37 10.82 -15.00 -53.56
CA GLU A 37 11.23 -16.10 -54.45
C GLU A 37 12.37 -16.92 -53.85
N LYS A 38 13.41 -16.25 -53.36
CA LYS A 38 14.63 -16.93 -52.89
C LYS A 38 14.44 -17.59 -51.53
N TYR A 39 13.64 -17.01 -50.63
CA TYR A 39 13.62 -17.42 -49.23
C TYR A 39 12.23 -17.84 -48.71
N VAL A 40 11.13 -17.43 -49.34
CA VAL A 40 9.78 -17.65 -48.82
C VAL A 40 9.08 -18.82 -49.51
N LYS A 41 9.01 -18.83 -50.85
CA LYS A 41 8.25 -19.84 -51.62
C LYS A 41 8.77 -21.27 -51.47
N HIS A 42 10.05 -21.43 -51.11
CA HIS A 42 10.68 -22.74 -50.91
C HIS A 42 10.71 -23.21 -49.44
N SER A 43 10.10 -22.47 -48.52
CA SER A 43 10.05 -22.81 -47.10
C SER A 43 8.89 -23.75 -46.77
N LYS A 44 9.07 -24.66 -45.81
CA LYS A 44 7.98 -25.50 -45.24
C LYS A 44 6.87 -24.68 -44.55
N LYS A 45 7.08 -23.38 -44.33
CA LYS A 45 6.12 -22.45 -43.72
C LYS A 45 5.43 -21.52 -44.73
N SER A 46 5.63 -21.70 -46.05
CA SER A 46 4.98 -20.88 -47.07
C SER A 46 3.45 -20.94 -47.00
N ALA A 47 2.89 -22.07 -46.55
CA ALA A 47 1.46 -22.24 -46.33
C ALA A 47 0.86 -21.37 -45.20
N CYS A 48 1.68 -20.63 -44.46
CA CYS A 48 1.24 -19.72 -43.39
C CYS A 48 1.10 -18.25 -43.86
N LEU A 49 1.21 -18.01 -45.17
CA LEU A 49 1.16 -16.70 -45.79
C LEU A 49 -0.14 -16.52 -46.58
N ASP A 50 -0.58 -15.28 -46.69
CA ASP A 50 -1.75 -14.87 -47.46
C ASP A 50 -1.41 -14.64 -48.94
N ASP A 51 -2.41 -14.24 -49.73
CA ASP A 51 -2.26 -13.98 -51.16
C ASP A 51 -1.30 -12.80 -51.48
N ASN A 52 -1.00 -11.96 -50.49
CA ASN A 52 -0.01 -10.88 -50.55
C ASN A 52 1.36 -11.30 -49.98
N ASN A 53 1.54 -12.57 -49.64
CA ASN A 53 2.72 -13.14 -48.96
C ASN A 53 2.95 -12.60 -47.53
N GLU A 54 1.91 -12.09 -46.87
CA GLU A 54 1.93 -11.66 -45.47
C GLU A 54 1.51 -12.81 -44.54
N CYS A 55 2.10 -12.89 -43.34
CA CYS A 55 1.78 -13.97 -42.41
C CYS A 55 0.46 -13.73 -41.67
N HIS A 56 -0.48 -14.68 -41.75
CA HIS A 56 -1.77 -14.62 -41.03
C HIS A 56 -1.64 -14.65 -39.49
N ALA A 57 -0.50 -15.09 -38.95
CA ALA A 57 -0.27 -15.28 -37.52
C ALA A 57 0.64 -14.17 -36.97
N ALA A 58 0.12 -12.95 -36.84
CA ALA A 58 0.87 -11.81 -36.30
C ALA A 58 1.24 -11.93 -34.80
N THR A 59 0.76 -12.96 -34.09
CA THR A 59 1.05 -13.18 -32.66
C THR A 59 1.14 -14.67 -32.30
N GLY A 60 2.24 -15.09 -31.67
CA GLY A 60 2.47 -16.45 -31.14
C GLY A 60 3.83 -17.03 -31.56
N ASP A 61 4.14 -18.25 -31.10
CA ASP A 61 5.41 -18.97 -31.37
C ASP A 61 5.68 -19.24 -32.88
N ASP A 62 4.69 -18.97 -33.74
CA ASP A 62 4.69 -19.25 -35.18
C ASP A 62 4.72 -18.02 -36.11
N GLY A 63 4.68 -16.79 -35.59
CA GLY A 63 4.70 -15.58 -36.43
C GLY A 63 6.07 -15.29 -37.06
N ILE A 64 6.13 -14.94 -38.35
CA ILE A 64 7.37 -14.51 -39.03
C ILE A 64 7.51 -12.99 -38.86
N HIS A 65 8.50 -12.54 -38.11
CA HIS A 65 8.74 -11.10 -37.88
C HIS A 65 9.81 -10.58 -38.83
N TYR A 66 9.48 -9.67 -39.74
CA TYR A 66 10.49 -8.81 -40.37
C TYR A 66 11.14 -7.95 -39.28
N LEU A 67 12.47 -7.95 -39.22
CA LEU A 67 13.21 -7.25 -38.19
C LEU A 67 13.86 -6.01 -38.79
N LYS A 68 13.29 -4.84 -38.45
CA LYS A 68 13.95 -3.55 -38.63
C LYS A 68 14.87 -3.32 -37.45
N GLY A 69 16.12 -3.00 -37.73
CA GLY A 69 17.13 -2.63 -36.75
C GLY A 69 17.57 -1.18 -36.93
N ASN A 70 17.90 -0.55 -35.81
CA ASN A 70 18.69 0.66 -35.81
C ASN A 70 19.89 0.45 -34.90
N LYS A 71 21.07 0.86 -35.36
CA LYS A 71 22.28 0.82 -34.56
C LYS A 71 22.87 2.20 -34.48
N THR A 72 22.81 2.76 -33.29
CA THR A 72 23.25 4.10 -32.99
C THR A 72 24.59 4.06 -32.28
N TYR A 73 25.50 4.95 -32.66
CA TYR A 73 26.81 5.12 -32.04
C TYR A 73 26.88 6.48 -31.35
N GLN A 74 27.52 6.51 -30.18
CA GLN A 74 27.93 7.77 -29.57
C GLN A 74 29.07 8.40 -30.40
N GLN A 75 29.18 9.73 -30.40
CA GLN A 75 30.21 10.44 -31.18
C GLN A 75 31.63 9.95 -30.87
N HIS A 76 31.93 9.62 -29.60
CA HIS A 76 33.24 9.07 -29.23
C HIS A 76 33.45 7.63 -29.70
N GLU A 77 32.40 6.82 -29.82
CA GLU A 77 32.47 5.47 -30.40
C GLU A 77 32.82 5.56 -31.88
N HIS A 78 32.16 6.47 -32.61
CA HIS A 78 32.44 6.73 -34.01
C HIS A 78 33.86 7.28 -34.22
N LYS A 79 34.30 8.22 -33.36
CA LYS A 79 35.69 8.72 -33.37
C LYS A 79 36.71 7.59 -33.15
N ARG A 80 36.46 6.65 -32.23
CA ARG A 80 37.33 5.48 -32.04
C ARG A 80 37.44 4.64 -33.31
N ILE A 81 36.35 4.45 -34.06
CA ILE A 81 36.39 3.74 -35.35
C ILE A 81 37.28 4.51 -36.33
N LYS A 82 37.05 5.82 -36.49
CA LYS A 82 37.85 6.69 -37.37
C LYS A 82 39.34 6.62 -37.04
N ASP A 83 39.72 6.80 -35.78
CA ASP A 83 41.12 6.77 -35.33
C ASP A 83 41.78 5.40 -35.61
N LYS A 84 41.02 4.30 -35.52
CA LYS A 84 41.51 2.95 -35.77
C LYS A 84 41.66 2.64 -37.26
N VAL A 85 40.79 3.18 -38.11
CA VAL A 85 40.92 3.10 -39.58
C VAL A 85 42.15 3.89 -40.02
N SER A 86 42.25 5.16 -39.63
CA SER A 86 43.36 6.03 -40.08
C SER A 86 44.73 5.60 -39.55
N SER A 87 44.77 4.82 -38.46
CA SER A 87 46.03 4.22 -37.96
C SER A 87 46.42 2.91 -38.64
N GLY A 88 45.58 2.35 -39.54
CA GLY A 88 45.81 1.08 -40.22
C GLY A 88 45.81 -0.15 -39.30
N VAL A 89 45.53 0.01 -38.00
CA VAL A 89 45.71 -1.04 -36.99
C VAL A 89 44.73 -2.22 -37.17
N LEU A 90 43.67 -2.01 -37.94
CA LEU A 90 42.64 -3.00 -38.28
C LEU A 90 43.05 -3.92 -39.44
N GLU A 91 44.06 -3.53 -40.23
CA GLU A 91 44.49 -4.24 -41.45
C GLU A 91 45.74 -5.11 -41.21
N HIS A 92 46.51 -4.82 -40.16
CA HIS A 92 47.72 -5.55 -39.82
C HIS A 92 47.47 -7.01 -39.39
N LYS A 93 48.37 -7.91 -39.79
CA LYS A 93 48.34 -9.35 -39.43
C LYS A 93 48.33 -9.61 -37.92
N ASP A 94 48.86 -8.68 -37.11
CA ASP A 94 48.91 -8.78 -35.65
C ASP A 94 47.58 -8.41 -34.96
N ASN A 95 46.57 -7.94 -35.70
CA ASN A 95 45.19 -7.67 -35.32
C ASN A 95 44.97 -7.45 -33.81
N LYS A 96 45.54 -6.36 -33.27
CA LYS A 96 45.45 -6.01 -31.83
C LYS A 96 44.00 -5.80 -31.38
N CYS A 97 43.11 -5.44 -32.30
CA CYS A 97 41.67 -5.26 -32.07
C CYS A 97 40.87 -6.57 -32.14
N LYS A 98 41.49 -7.69 -32.53
CA LYS A 98 40.88 -9.03 -32.66
C LYS A 98 39.60 -9.05 -33.51
N ILE A 99 39.56 -8.25 -34.58
CA ILE A 99 38.43 -8.24 -35.52
C ILE A 99 38.40 -9.52 -36.37
N ASP A 100 37.26 -9.83 -36.99
CA ASP A 100 37.10 -11.06 -37.76
C ASP A 100 37.98 -11.05 -39.03
N LYS A 101 38.53 -12.22 -39.38
CA LYS A 101 39.38 -12.38 -40.59
C LYS A 101 38.64 -11.99 -41.88
N ASP A 102 37.32 -12.21 -41.91
CA ASP A 102 36.48 -11.85 -43.06
C ASP A 102 36.37 -10.33 -43.19
N LEU A 103 36.27 -9.58 -42.08
CA LEU A 103 36.31 -8.12 -42.08
C LEU A 103 37.68 -7.58 -42.51
N VAL A 104 38.79 -8.16 -42.04
CA VAL A 104 40.14 -7.76 -42.48
C VAL A 104 40.29 -7.86 -44.00
N LYS A 105 39.77 -8.93 -44.61
CA LYS A 105 39.80 -9.10 -46.07
C LYS A 105 38.99 -8.03 -46.81
N ILE A 106 37.82 -7.66 -46.28
CA ILE A 106 37.00 -6.59 -46.85
C ILE A 106 37.77 -5.27 -46.79
N LEU A 107 38.35 -4.92 -45.64
CA LEU A 107 39.07 -3.65 -45.46
C LEU A 107 40.30 -3.54 -46.38
N ASN A 108 41.04 -4.62 -46.60
CA ASN A 108 42.17 -4.64 -47.52
C ASN A 108 41.79 -4.46 -48.99
N GLY A 109 40.51 -4.64 -49.34
CA GLY A 109 39.99 -4.44 -50.70
C GLY A 109 39.45 -3.03 -50.97
N LEU A 110 39.41 -2.16 -49.96
CA LEU A 110 38.84 -0.82 -50.04
C LEU A 110 39.94 0.24 -50.08
N SER A 111 39.67 1.33 -50.80
CA SER A 111 40.69 2.31 -51.17
C SER A 111 40.66 3.57 -50.29
N SER A 112 39.50 3.92 -49.74
CA SER A 112 39.33 5.11 -48.90
C SER A 112 39.01 4.78 -47.44
N ASP A 113 39.37 5.69 -46.53
CA ASP A 113 39.01 5.61 -45.10
C ASP A 113 37.49 5.62 -44.91
N GLU A 114 36.75 6.29 -45.78
CA GLU A 114 35.29 6.37 -45.73
C GLU A 114 34.63 5.03 -46.06
N GLU A 115 35.02 4.40 -47.18
CA GLU A 115 34.60 3.04 -47.54
C GLU A 115 34.89 2.06 -46.41
N LYS A 116 36.08 2.15 -45.81
CA LYS A 116 36.49 1.28 -44.70
C LYS A 116 35.62 1.47 -43.46
N ARG A 117 35.30 2.72 -43.08
CA ARG A 117 34.40 3.02 -41.95
C ARG A 117 32.99 2.49 -42.22
N SER A 118 32.46 2.72 -43.42
CA SER A 118 31.14 2.21 -43.84
C SER A 118 31.11 0.68 -43.77
N ALA A 119 32.13 0.00 -44.30
CA ALA A 119 32.24 -1.45 -44.25
C ALA A 119 32.29 -2.01 -42.82
N ILE A 120 32.98 -1.34 -41.89
CA ILE A 120 32.99 -1.72 -40.47
C ILE A 120 31.59 -1.65 -39.88
N VAL A 121 30.87 -0.55 -40.11
CA VAL A 121 29.52 -0.35 -39.57
C VAL A 121 28.56 -1.40 -40.10
N THR A 122 28.51 -1.58 -41.43
CA THR A 122 27.72 -2.61 -42.12
C THR A 122 28.06 -4.01 -41.59
N TYR A 123 29.35 -4.35 -41.50
CA TYR A 123 29.76 -5.66 -41.02
C TYR A 123 29.32 -5.91 -39.59
N MET A 124 29.44 -4.91 -38.71
CA MET A 124 29.02 -5.05 -37.33
C MET A 124 27.48 -5.17 -37.20
N SER A 125 26.70 -4.55 -38.08
CA SER A 125 25.24 -4.72 -38.15
C SER A 125 24.86 -6.13 -38.63
N ALA A 126 25.54 -6.65 -39.64
CA ALA A 126 25.41 -8.05 -40.06
C ALA A 126 25.82 -9.04 -38.96
N ASP A 127 26.88 -8.73 -38.22
CA ASP A 127 27.39 -9.61 -37.17
C ASP A 127 26.42 -9.71 -35.97
N ILE A 128 25.79 -8.61 -35.55
CA ILE A 128 24.80 -8.68 -34.45
C ILE A 128 23.58 -9.53 -34.85
N ILE A 129 23.18 -9.48 -36.14
CA ILE A 129 22.14 -10.36 -36.71
C ILE A 129 22.60 -11.82 -36.66
N ALA A 130 23.82 -12.10 -37.13
CA ALA A 130 24.38 -13.46 -37.11
C ALA A 130 24.47 -14.02 -35.66
N MET A 131 24.86 -13.18 -34.69
CA MET A 131 24.89 -13.53 -33.28
C MET A 131 23.49 -13.86 -32.74
N TYR A 132 22.49 -13.06 -33.13
CA TYR A 132 21.08 -13.30 -32.79
C TYR A 132 20.55 -14.63 -33.37
N MET A 133 20.85 -14.91 -34.63
CA MET A 133 20.52 -16.18 -35.29
C MET A 133 21.17 -17.37 -34.57
N ASN A 134 22.46 -17.27 -34.23
CA ASN A 134 23.18 -18.34 -33.55
C ASN A 134 22.69 -18.61 -32.13
N GLU A 135 22.37 -17.57 -31.36
CA GLU A 135 21.82 -17.74 -30.01
C GLU A 135 20.41 -18.37 -30.08
N THR A 136 19.60 -17.98 -31.06
CA THR A 136 18.29 -18.59 -31.31
C THR A 136 18.42 -20.06 -31.70
N LYS A 137 19.34 -20.40 -32.62
CA LYS A 137 19.63 -21.80 -32.97
C LYS A 137 20.03 -22.62 -31.75
N LYS A 138 20.89 -22.06 -30.90
CA LYS A 138 21.33 -22.71 -29.66
C LYS A 138 20.15 -22.97 -28.71
N GLN A 139 19.27 -21.99 -28.53
CA GLN A 139 18.07 -22.13 -27.68
C GLN A 139 17.11 -23.20 -28.21
N ARG A 140 16.97 -23.32 -29.54
CA ARG A 140 16.11 -24.32 -30.19
C ARG A 140 16.78 -25.68 -30.44
N GLY A 141 18.04 -25.86 -30.04
CA GLY A 141 18.79 -27.10 -30.28
C GLY A 141 19.11 -27.40 -31.75
N ILE A 142 19.08 -26.39 -32.62
CA ILE A 142 19.38 -26.53 -34.06
C ILE A 142 20.89 -26.73 -34.23
N ARG A 143 21.29 -27.84 -34.85
CA ARG A 143 22.69 -28.21 -35.12
C ARG A 143 23.14 -27.68 -36.49
N GLY A 144 24.44 -27.39 -36.63
CA GLY A 144 25.03 -26.91 -37.88
C GLY A 144 26.20 -25.96 -37.66
N ARG A 145 26.79 -25.45 -38.75
CA ARG A 145 27.80 -24.38 -38.65
C ARG A 145 27.16 -23.09 -38.13
N LYS A 146 27.97 -22.24 -37.49
CA LYS A 146 27.53 -20.91 -37.09
C LYS A 146 27.30 -20.03 -38.32
N THR A 147 26.27 -19.20 -38.24
CA THR A 147 26.05 -18.07 -39.16
C THR A 147 27.10 -17.01 -38.87
N LYS A 148 27.74 -16.47 -39.89
CA LYS A 148 28.70 -15.38 -39.80
C LYS A 148 28.08 -14.11 -40.39
N ALA A 149 28.67 -12.96 -40.08
CA ALA A 149 28.26 -11.68 -40.67
C ALA A 149 28.23 -11.72 -42.21
N ILE A 150 29.21 -12.36 -42.85
CA ILE A 150 29.27 -12.47 -44.32
C ILE A 150 28.20 -13.40 -44.92
N ASP A 151 27.54 -14.21 -44.10
CA ASP A 151 26.40 -15.01 -44.55
C ASP A 151 25.11 -14.18 -44.58
N ILE A 152 25.06 -13.02 -43.91
CA ILE A 152 23.84 -12.21 -43.75
C ILE A 152 23.64 -11.29 -44.95
N GLU A 153 22.46 -11.40 -45.55
CA GLU A 153 21.94 -10.43 -46.51
C GLU A 153 21.06 -9.43 -45.75
N MET A 154 21.38 -8.14 -45.86
CA MET A 154 20.63 -7.06 -45.24
C MET A 154 20.66 -5.82 -46.15
N MET A 155 19.60 -5.03 -46.09
CA MET A 155 19.59 -3.67 -46.61
C MET A 155 20.02 -2.74 -45.47
N SER A 156 20.94 -1.82 -45.72
CA SER A 156 21.48 -0.88 -44.73
C SER A 156 21.49 0.52 -45.34
N ASN A 157 21.10 1.50 -44.54
CA ASN A 157 21.15 2.91 -44.86
C ASN A 157 21.88 3.64 -43.72
N GLN A 158 23.05 4.19 -44.04
CA GLN A 158 23.97 4.76 -43.07
C GLN A 158 23.83 6.28 -43.00
N HIS A 159 23.69 6.77 -41.77
CA HIS A 159 23.54 8.17 -41.41
C HIS A 159 24.71 8.56 -40.49
N ILE A 160 25.86 8.91 -41.06
CA ILE A 160 27.13 8.97 -40.31
C ILE A 160 27.79 10.36 -40.31
N GLU A 161 28.06 10.96 -41.46
CA GLU A 161 28.77 12.25 -41.51
C GLU A 161 27.82 13.45 -41.34
N GLY A 162 28.18 14.41 -40.50
CA GLY A 162 27.40 15.63 -40.26
C GLY A 162 26.20 15.49 -39.31
N GLU A 163 25.87 14.27 -38.89
CA GLU A 163 24.74 14.01 -37.98
C GLU A 163 25.15 14.04 -36.50
N GLU A 164 24.28 14.62 -35.67
CA GLU A 164 24.47 14.67 -34.21
C GLU A 164 24.49 13.26 -33.59
N ASN A 165 23.82 12.30 -34.25
CA ASN A 165 23.62 10.94 -33.79
C ASN A 165 23.95 9.90 -34.89
N PRO A 166 25.24 9.57 -35.13
CA PRO A 166 25.63 8.63 -36.17
C PRO A 166 24.97 7.26 -36.00
N HIS A 167 24.26 6.77 -37.00
CA HIS A 167 23.51 5.52 -36.92
C HIS A 167 23.37 4.79 -38.26
N ASP A 168 23.03 3.51 -38.18
CA ASP A 168 22.74 2.64 -39.32
C ASP A 168 21.31 2.09 -39.18
N HIS A 169 20.49 2.31 -40.20
CA HIS A 169 19.18 1.71 -40.36
C HIS A 169 19.31 0.48 -41.23
N PHE A 170 18.95 -0.69 -40.69
CA PHE A 170 19.02 -1.91 -41.47
C PHE A 170 17.74 -2.73 -41.40
N MET A 171 17.46 -3.44 -42.47
CA MET A 171 16.39 -4.41 -42.59
C MET A 171 16.97 -5.77 -42.92
N PHE A 172 16.49 -6.81 -42.23
CA PHE A 172 16.92 -8.18 -42.49
C PHE A 172 15.78 -9.17 -42.32
N SER A 173 15.89 -10.28 -43.06
CA SER A 173 14.96 -11.40 -42.97
C SER A 173 15.26 -12.25 -41.73
N PRO A 174 14.24 -12.78 -41.01
CA PRO A 174 14.43 -13.79 -39.96
C PRO A 174 14.91 -15.16 -40.49
N PHE A 175 15.16 -15.28 -41.80
CA PHE A 175 15.74 -16.45 -42.44
C PHE A 175 17.23 -16.57 -42.15
N ASP A 176 17.65 -17.67 -41.53
CA ASP A 176 19.07 -17.99 -41.38
C ASP A 176 19.57 -18.75 -42.61
N PRO A 177 20.41 -18.13 -43.46
CA PRO A 177 20.84 -18.70 -44.75
C PRO A 177 21.71 -19.94 -44.57
N VAL A 178 22.29 -20.13 -43.39
CA VAL A 178 23.11 -21.31 -43.07
C VAL A 178 22.28 -22.53 -42.71
N SER A 179 21.19 -22.32 -41.97
CA SER A 179 20.30 -23.43 -41.60
C SER A 179 19.18 -23.64 -42.60
N GLY A 180 18.93 -22.68 -43.49
CA GLY A 180 17.83 -22.72 -44.44
C GLY A 180 16.46 -22.58 -43.75
N MET A 181 16.42 -21.97 -42.56
CA MET A 181 15.21 -21.91 -41.73
C MET A 181 14.93 -20.50 -41.25
N TYR A 182 13.63 -20.18 -41.15
CA TYR A 182 13.15 -19.05 -40.38
C TYR A 182 13.27 -19.33 -38.89
N ILE A 183 13.95 -18.43 -38.15
CA ILE A 183 14.25 -18.64 -36.74
C ILE A 183 13.83 -17.45 -35.87
N ASN A 184 13.00 -17.73 -34.87
CA ASN A 184 12.58 -16.77 -33.84
C ASN A 184 13.08 -17.19 -32.46
N PRO A 185 13.49 -16.26 -31.59
CA PRO A 185 13.89 -16.60 -30.22
C PRO A 185 12.68 -17.07 -29.41
N MET A 186 12.91 -18.00 -28.47
CA MET A 186 11.85 -18.38 -27.51
C MET A 186 11.51 -17.23 -26.53
N ALA A 187 12.46 -16.32 -26.31
CA ALA A 187 12.27 -15.14 -25.47
C ALA A 187 13.05 -13.95 -26.05
N PHE A 188 12.37 -13.13 -26.87
CA PHE A 188 13.00 -12.04 -27.63
C PHE A 188 13.89 -11.12 -26.79
N SER A 189 13.36 -10.55 -25.69
CA SER A 189 14.09 -9.59 -24.85
C SER A 189 15.35 -10.21 -24.20
N TYR A 190 15.27 -11.47 -23.76
CA TYR A 190 16.39 -12.18 -23.16
C TYR A 190 17.48 -12.50 -24.19
N THR A 191 17.08 -12.99 -25.36
CA THR A 191 18.00 -13.27 -26.47
C THR A 191 18.69 -12.00 -26.94
N LYS A 192 17.93 -10.91 -27.15
CA LYS A 192 18.46 -9.60 -27.53
C LYS A 192 19.51 -9.11 -26.53
N GLN A 193 19.18 -9.12 -25.22
CA GLN A 193 20.12 -8.69 -24.19
C GLN A 193 21.41 -9.52 -24.21
N LYS A 194 21.30 -10.85 -24.29
CA LYS A 194 22.46 -11.75 -24.30
C LYS A 194 23.35 -11.54 -25.53
N VAL A 195 22.75 -11.31 -26.69
CA VAL A 195 23.44 -11.00 -27.94
C VAL A 195 24.16 -9.66 -27.82
N HIS A 196 23.49 -8.62 -27.32
CA HIS A 196 24.10 -7.31 -27.12
C HIS A 196 25.29 -7.35 -26.14
N ILE A 197 25.20 -8.12 -25.04
CA ILE A 197 26.33 -8.32 -24.11
C ILE A 197 27.54 -8.95 -24.82
N ALA A 198 27.29 -9.97 -25.63
CA ALA A 198 28.35 -10.63 -26.39
C ALA A 198 28.93 -9.71 -27.47
N PHE A 199 28.07 -8.88 -28.09
CA PHE A 199 28.44 -7.91 -29.10
C PHE A 199 29.36 -6.83 -28.53
N GLU A 200 28.99 -6.22 -27.40
CA GLU A 200 29.84 -5.26 -26.68
C GLU A 200 31.22 -5.84 -26.40
N LYS A 201 31.28 -7.07 -25.87
CA LYS A 201 32.54 -7.73 -25.56
C LYS A 201 33.41 -7.93 -26.81
N LYS A 202 32.81 -8.34 -27.92
CA LYS A 202 33.51 -8.55 -29.21
C LYS A 202 34.06 -7.25 -29.77
N TYR A 203 33.30 -6.16 -29.69
CA TYR A 203 33.65 -4.85 -30.23
C TYR A 203 34.16 -3.86 -29.18
N SER A 204 34.76 -4.36 -28.10
CA SER A 204 35.26 -3.53 -26.98
C SER A 204 36.36 -2.52 -27.35
N TRP A 205 36.93 -2.64 -28.55
CA TRP A 205 37.89 -1.68 -29.09
C TRP A 205 37.24 -0.39 -29.62
N CYS A 206 35.92 -0.40 -29.92
CA CYS A 206 35.18 0.76 -30.41
C CYS A 206 33.86 1.04 -29.67
N VAL A 207 33.23 0.05 -29.06
CA VAL A 207 31.91 0.15 -28.39
C VAL A 207 32.06 0.19 -26.88
N ASP A 208 31.27 1.04 -26.22
CA ASP A 208 31.22 1.14 -24.77
C ASP A 208 30.71 -0.15 -24.12
N GLN A 209 31.32 -0.51 -23.00
CA GLN A 209 30.97 -1.73 -22.28
C GLN A 209 29.89 -1.48 -21.22
N GLY A 210 28.99 -2.46 -21.07
CA GLY A 210 28.00 -2.51 -20.00
C GLY A 210 26.69 -1.76 -20.30
N ILE A 211 26.43 -1.35 -21.54
CA ILE A 211 25.15 -0.70 -21.90
C ILE A 211 24.04 -1.77 -21.98
N ALA A 212 24.35 -2.94 -22.55
CA ALA A 212 23.45 -4.06 -22.80
C ALA A 212 22.91 -4.70 -21.51
N ILE A 213 23.70 -4.69 -20.43
CA ILE A 213 23.25 -5.14 -19.11
C ILE A 213 22.25 -4.15 -18.47
N GLY A 214 22.09 -2.96 -19.06
CA GLY A 214 21.24 -1.86 -18.61
C GLY A 214 21.98 -0.87 -17.73
N TYR A 215 21.75 0.43 -17.95
CA TYR A 215 22.35 1.54 -17.18
C TYR A 215 22.26 1.32 -15.67
N TRP A 216 21.07 0.97 -15.17
CA TRP A 216 20.85 0.69 -13.74
C TRP A 216 21.83 -0.33 -13.16
N LYS A 217 22.10 -1.42 -13.90
CA LYS A 217 23.01 -2.49 -13.46
C LYS A 217 24.47 -2.08 -13.62
N LYS A 218 24.81 -1.34 -14.68
CA LYS A 218 26.15 -0.78 -14.88
C LYS A 218 26.52 0.18 -13.74
N GLU A 219 25.65 1.14 -13.46
CA GLU A 219 25.78 2.11 -12.35
C GLU A 219 25.91 1.38 -11.01
N GLY A 220 25.06 0.38 -10.76
CA GLY A 220 25.10 -0.38 -9.51
C GLY A 220 26.41 -1.12 -9.30
N LEU A 221 26.94 -1.77 -10.34
CA LEU A 221 28.23 -2.47 -10.29
C LEU A 221 29.41 -1.52 -10.12
N PHE A 222 29.36 -0.32 -10.72
CA PHE A 222 30.37 0.70 -10.57
C PHE A 222 30.37 1.29 -9.16
N ALA A 223 29.19 1.72 -8.68
CA ALA A 223 29.00 2.22 -7.33
C ALA A 223 29.45 1.22 -6.26
N ARG A 224 29.18 -0.09 -6.45
CA ARG A 224 29.71 -1.12 -5.54
C ARG A 224 31.23 -1.11 -5.47
N ARG A 225 31.92 -0.95 -6.61
CA ARG A 225 33.39 -0.92 -6.66
C ARG A 225 33.93 0.34 -6.00
N GLU A 226 33.33 1.48 -6.29
CA GLU A 226 33.72 2.76 -5.68
C GLU A 226 33.50 2.76 -4.17
N PHE A 227 32.37 2.25 -3.69
CA PHE A 227 32.10 2.14 -2.26
C PHE A 227 33.14 1.27 -1.55
N LEU A 228 33.46 0.09 -2.11
CA LEU A 228 34.48 -0.77 -1.52
C LEU A 228 35.87 -0.13 -1.55
N ALA A 229 36.19 0.66 -2.60
CA ALA A 229 37.44 1.41 -2.68
C ALA A 229 37.50 2.56 -1.66
N GLU A 230 36.38 3.26 -1.45
CA GLU A 230 36.23 4.32 -0.43
C GLU A 230 36.44 3.75 0.97
N CYS A 231 35.84 2.60 1.31
CA CYS A 231 36.07 1.94 2.60
C CYS A 231 37.54 1.64 2.85
N ILE A 232 38.25 1.15 1.83
CA ILE A 232 39.69 0.85 1.93
C ILE A 232 40.51 2.14 2.07
N ALA A 233 40.17 3.19 1.31
CA ALA A 233 40.82 4.49 1.41
C ALA A 233 40.62 5.12 2.80
N ASN A 234 39.49 4.84 3.45
CA ASN A 234 39.17 5.25 4.81
C ASN A 234 39.78 4.34 5.90
N GLY A 235 40.72 3.46 5.54
CA GLY A 235 41.52 2.68 6.49
C GLY A 235 40.97 1.29 6.82
N GLN A 236 39.88 0.84 6.19
CA GLN A 236 39.39 -0.53 6.39
C GLN A 236 40.20 -1.54 5.58
N ASN A 237 40.42 -2.73 6.14
CA ASN A 237 40.91 -3.85 5.31
C ASN A 237 39.78 -4.44 4.45
N TRP A 238 40.12 -5.29 3.48
CA TRP A 238 39.13 -5.88 2.56
C TRP A 238 38.02 -6.67 3.26
N LYS A 239 38.33 -7.32 4.39
CA LYS A 239 37.33 -8.10 5.15
C LYS A 239 36.34 -7.18 5.85
N GLU A 240 36.82 -6.07 6.41
CA GLU A 240 36.00 -5.01 7.02
C GLU A 240 35.13 -4.31 5.97
N ALA A 241 35.71 -3.86 4.84
CA ALA A 241 34.96 -3.23 3.75
C ALA A 241 33.83 -4.14 3.23
N ARG A 242 34.12 -5.44 3.06
CA ARG A 242 33.12 -6.43 2.67
C ARG A 242 32.05 -6.63 3.73
N LYS A 243 32.41 -6.57 5.02
CA LYS A 243 31.46 -6.66 6.13
C LYS A 243 30.52 -5.45 6.13
N SER A 244 31.05 -4.22 6.09
CA SER A 244 30.24 -2.99 6.00
C SER A 244 29.27 -3.02 4.83
N TYR A 245 29.71 -3.44 3.64
CA TYR A 245 28.85 -3.63 2.48
C TYR A 245 27.72 -4.65 2.72
N ASN A 246 28.02 -5.79 3.36
CA ASN A 246 27.01 -6.81 3.66
C ASN A 246 26.05 -6.37 4.78
N ASP A 247 26.52 -5.56 5.73
CA ASP A 247 25.70 -5.02 6.82
C ASP A 247 24.66 -4.04 6.26
N ILE A 248 25.04 -3.18 5.29
CA ILE A 248 24.09 -2.32 4.55
C ILE A 248 23.02 -3.18 3.87
N LYS A 249 23.44 -4.21 3.11
CA LYS A 249 22.49 -5.12 2.43
C LYS A 249 21.51 -5.75 3.41
N SER A 250 22.02 -6.25 4.54
CA SER A 250 21.23 -6.96 5.55
C SER A 250 20.25 -6.01 6.25
N ASN A 251 20.70 -4.80 6.60
CA ASN A 251 19.86 -3.77 7.21
C ASN A 251 18.70 -3.40 6.29
N ILE A 252 18.98 -3.15 5.01
CA ILE A 252 17.93 -2.86 4.03
C ILE A 252 16.99 -4.05 3.90
N GLN A 253 17.51 -5.26 3.68
CA GLN A 253 16.70 -6.47 3.49
C GLN A 253 15.75 -6.73 4.67
N ASN A 254 16.26 -6.61 5.90
CA ASN A 254 15.49 -6.87 7.12
C ASN A 254 14.36 -5.86 7.29
N GLU A 255 14.61 -4.57 7.06
CA GLU A 255 13.59 -3.53 7.21
C GLU A 255 12.52 -3.63 6.11
N ILE A 256 12.91 -3.78 4.83
CA ILE A 256 11.95 -3.86 3.72
C ILE A 256 11.12 -5.16 3.71
N SER A 257 11.59 -6.20 4.42
CA SER A 257 10.87 -7.46 4.58
C SER A 257 10.02 -7.51 5.86
N SER A 258 10.06 -6.45 6.68
CA SER A 258 9.26 -6.36 7.89
C SER A 258 7.79 -6.03 7.58
N ASN A 259 6.91 -6.26 8.55
CA ASN A 259 5.48 -5.93 8.42
C ASN A 259 5.19 -4.42 8.61
N LYS A 260 6.21 -3.58 8.73
CA LYS A 260 6.06 -2.13 8.90
C LYS A 260 5.50 -1.47 7.65
N SER A 261 4.87 -0.31 7.81
CA SER A 261 4.45 0.51 6.67
C SER A 261 5.66 1.00 5.86
N THR A 262 5.45 1.32 4.58
CA THR A 262 6.52 1.83 3.69
C THR A 262 7.20 3.09 4.27
N ALA A 263 6.43 3.94 4.95
CA ALA A 263 6.95 5.15 5.61
C ALA A 263 7.81 4.84 6.84
N GLU A 264 7.39 3.89 7.69
CA GLU A 264 8.15 3.47 8.87
C GLU A 264 9.45 2.76 8.49
N VAL A 265 9.44 1.94 7.43
CA VAL A 265 10.66 1.32 6.89
C VAL A 265 11.66 2.39 6.46
N ILE A 266 11.21 3.41 5.72
CA ILE A 266 12.07 4.52 5.27
C ILE A 266 12.60 5.31 6.47
N ALA A 267 11.75 5.61 7.47
CA ALA A 267 12.17 6.32 8.68
C ALA A 267 13.20 5.51 9.50
N SER A 268 12.94 4.22 9.71
CA SER A 268 13.82 3.29 10.44
C SER A 268 15.20 3.16 9.78
N LEU A 269 15.25 3.10 8.44
CA LEU A 269 16.52 3.06 7.71
C LEU A 269 17.25 4.40 7.74
N LYS A 270 16.51 5.52 7.69
CA LYS A 270 17.07 6.86 7.83
C LYS A 270 17.74 7.08 9.18
N GLU A 271 17.18 6.55 10.27
CA GLU A 271 17.81 6.57 11.60
C GLU A 271 19.14 5.79 11.65
N LYS A 272 19.34 4.84 10.72
CA LYS A 272 20.59 4.08 10.55
C LYS A 272 21.54 4.70 9.52
N GLY A 273 21.25 5.92 9.06
CA GLY A 273 22.02 6.64 8.04
C GLY A 273 21.89 6.09 6.63
N ILE A 274 20.80 5.36 6.33
CA ILE A 274 20.51 4.80 5.00
C ILE A 274 19.26 5.49 4.43
N HIS A 275 19.44 6.31 3.40
CA HIS A 275 18.33 6.99 2.73
C HIS A 275 17.91 6.20 1.49
N LEU A 276 16.64 5.81 1.47
CA LEU A 276 16.05 5.10 0.34
C LEU A 276 15.23 6.05 -0.52
N THR A 277 15.48 6.03 -1.83
CA THR A 277 14.64 6.68 -2.82
C THR A 277 14.07 5.60 -3.76
N PRO A 278 12.86 5.09 -3.48
CA PRO A 278 12.26 4.01 -4.26
C PRO A 278 11.78 4.52 -5.62
N ASN A 279 12.10 3.76 -6.66
CA ASN A 279 11.60 3.93 -8.02
C ASN A 279 10.71 2.71 -8.40
N SER A 280 10.23 2.69 -9.64
CA SER A 280 9.41 1.60 -10.18
C SER A 280 10.18 0.31 -10.45
N PHE A 281 9.50 -0.84 -10.36
CA PHE A 281 9.98 -2.15 -10.84
C PHE A 281 11.28 -2.66 -10.20
N GLY A 282 11.38 -2.62 -8.87
CA GLY A 282 12.55 -3.15 -8.14
C GLY A 282 13.81 -2.28 -8.23
N LYS A 283 13.66 -1.02 -8.67
CA LYS A 283 14.74 -0.03 -8.72
C LYS A 283 14.60 0.90 -7.53
N MET A 284 15.68 1.12 -6.79
CA MET A 284 15.73 2.07 -5.69
C MET A 284 17.17 2.60 -5.54
N LYS A 285 17.30 3.91 -5.38
CA LYS A 285 18.59 4.55 -5.02
C LYS A 285 18.80 4.49 -3.52
N ILE A 286 20.05 4.37 -3.11
CA ILE A 286 20.48 4.14 -1.73
C ILE A 286 21.64 5.09 -1.46
N GLU A 287 21.38 6.11 -0.65
CA GLU A 287 22.39 7.07 -0.17
C GLU A 287 22.74 6.75 1.28
N LEU A 288 23.99 7.01 1.67
CA LEU A 288 24.50 6.74 3.02
C LEU A 288 25.05 8.04 3.59
N ASP A 289 24.78 8.34 4.86
CA ASP A 289 25.27 9.57 5.50
C ASP A 289 26.81 9.68 5.45
N ASP A 290 27.49 8.55 5.61
CA ASP A 290 28.95 8.48 5.74
C ASP A 290 29.65 8.14 4.41
N SER A 291 28.97 8.19 3.26
CA SER A 291 29.57 7.87 1.96
C SER A 291 29.19 8.86 0.87
N LYS A 292 30.13 9.16 -0.03
CA LYS A 292 29.84 9.98 -1.22
C LYS A 292 29.33 9.15 -2.39
N VAL A 293 29.31 7.82 -2.26
CA VAL A 293 28.93 6.91 -3.33
C VAL A 293 27.43 6.59 -3.24
N GLU A 294 26.67 7.00 -4.24
CA GLU A 294 25.25 6.61 -4.38
C GLU A 294 25.17 5.15 -4.85
N LEU A 295 24.68 4.26 -3.98
CA LEU A 295 24.41 2.88 -4.34
C LEU A 295 23.02 2.75 -4.97
N ASN A 296 22.77 1.64 -5.64
CA ASN A 296 21.43 1.30 -6.12
C ASN A 296 21.14 -0.18 -5.91
N THR A 297 19.90 -0.62 -6.17
CA THR A 297 19.51 -2.02 -5.91
C THR A 297 20.34 -3.04 -6.69
N ALA A 298 20.88 -2.67 -7.86
CA ALA A 298 21.76 -3.52 -8.65
C ALA A 298 23.23 -3.51 -8.17
N SER A 299 23.59 -2.66 -7.21
CA SER A 299 24.84 -2.78 -6.47
C SER A 299 24.88 -4.08 -5.66
N PHE A 300 23.72 -4.58 -5.24
CA PHE A 300 23.58 -5.79 -4.43
C PHE A 300 23.26 -7.02 -5.27
N THR A 301 23.63 -8.20 -4.76
CA THR A 301 23.35 -9.48 -5.41
C THR A 301 22.59 -10.40 -4.45
N GLY A 302 21.58 -11.11 -4.94
CA GLY A 302 20.91 -12.18 -4.21
C GLY A 302 19.40 -12.18 -4.46
N LYS A 303 18.87 -13.37 -4.76
CA LYS A 303 17.46 -13.55 -5.15
C LYS A 303 16.49 -13.04 -4.08
N ASP A 304 16.76 -13.30 -2.81
CA ASP A 304 15.87 -12.89 -1.71
C ASP A 304 15.83 -11.36 -1.56
N PHE A 305 16.99 -10.71 -1.71
CA PHE A 305 17.08 -9.24 -1.71
C PHE A 305 16.32 -8.65 -2.91
N GLU A 306 16.51 -9.19 -4.10
CA GLU A 306 15.81 -8.75 -5.32
C GLU A 306 14.30 -8.89 -5.18
N VAL A 307 13.81 -10.00 -4.62
CA VAL A 307 12.39 -10.23 -4.36
C VAL A 307 11.85 -9.24 -3.32
N ALA A 308 12.56 -9.04 -2.22
CA ALA A 308 12.16 -8.11 -1.16
C ALA A 308 12.10 -6.66 -1.68
N VAL A 309 13.12 -6.21 -2.42
CA VAL A 309 13.16 -4.90 -3.07
C VAL A 309 12.00 -4.74 -4.05
N LYS A 310 11.75 -5.74 -4.91
CA LYS A 310 10.66 -5.70 -5.87
C LYS A 310 9.31 -5.49 -5.16
N LYS A 311 9.01 -6.33 -4.15
CA LYS A 311 7.78 -6.20 -3.35
C LYS A 311 7.67 -4.82 -2.69
N PHE A 312 8.74 -4.35 -2.06
CA PHE A 312 8.76 -3.05 -1.40
C PHE A 312 8.50 -1.90 -2.38
N THR A 313 9.16 -1.89 -3.54
CA THR A 313 8.93 -0.85 -4.56
C THR A 313 7.52 -0.90 -5.13
N GLU A 314 6.97 -2.08 -5.42
CA GLU A 314 5.58 -2.22 -5.90
C GLU A 314 4.57 -1.71 -4.86
N ARG A 315 4.80 -2.02 -3.58
CA ARG A 315 3.98 -1.49 -2.47
C ARG A 315 4.10 0.03 -2.34
N PHE A 316 5.32 0.56 -2.39
CA PHE A 316 5.56 2.00 -2.32
C PHE A 316 4.86 2.76 -3.45
N GLU A 317 4.93 2.24 -4.68
CA GLU A 317 4.23 2.82 -5.83
C GLU A 317 2.71 2.79 -5.66
N ALA A 318 2.18 1.65 -5.21
CA ALA A 318 0.77 1.53 -4.89
C ALA A 318 0.38 2.58 -3.84
N ASP A 319 1.07 2.63 -2.69
CA ASP A 319 0.81 3.57 -1.60
C ASP A 319 0.88 5.04 -2.04
N ARG A 320 1.83 5.40 -2.91
CA ARG A 320 1.99 6.78 -3.41
C ARG A 320 0.77 7.28 -4.18
N THR A 321 0.07 6.37 -4.87
CA THR A 321 -1.12 6.71 -5.66
C THR A 321 -2.42 6.70 -4.85
N LEU A 322 -2.36 6.28 -3.58
CA LEU A 322 -3.54 6.02 -2.75
C LEU A 322 -3.75 7.10 -1.70
N LYS A 323 -5.02 7.35 -1.36
CA LYS A 323 -5.36 8.20 -0.21
C LYS A 323 -4.93 7.51 1.09
N SER A 324 -4.66 8.28 2.15
CA SER A 324 -4.11 7.77 3.43
C SER A 324 -4.92 6.63 4.09
N GLY A 325 -6.22 6.51 3.82
CA GLY A 325 -7.08 5.43 4.31
C GLY A 325 -7.11 4.16 3.42
N GLN A 326 -6.42 4.17 2.28
CA GLN A 326 -6.48 3.11 1.26
C GLN A 326 -5.12 2.47 1.00
N LYS A 327 -4.14 2.78 1.85
CA LYS A 327 -2.79 2.26 1.72
C LYS A 327 -2.78 0.74 1.89
N VAL A 328 -1.84 0.10 1.21
CA VAL A 328 -1.70 -1.36 1.10
C VAL A 328 -1.45 -1.99 2.47
N ASP A 329 -0.75 -1.29 3.36
CA ASP A 329 -0.50 -1.69 4.75
C ASP A 329 -1.81 -1.93 5.53
N LYS A 330 -2.76 -1.01 5.45
CA LYS A 330 -4.05 -1.14 6.16
C LYS A 330 -4.90 -2.28 5.63
N ILE A 331 -4.88 -2.48 4.32
CA ILE A 331 -5.57 -3.61 3.67
C ILE A 331 -4.96 -4.93 4.18
N GLU A 332 -3.63 -5.00 4.25
CA GLU A 332 -2.89 -6.16 4.72
C GLU A 332 -3.12 -6.46 6.20
N ASP A 333 -3.17 -5.45 7.07
CA ASP A 333 -3.49 -5.60 8.49
C ASP A 333 -4.90 -6.20 8.70
N VAL A 334 -5.89 -5.66 7.98
CA VAL A 334 -7.28 -6.15 8.03
C VAL A 334 -7.36 -7.60 7.56
N LEU A 335 -6.72 -7.92 6.44
CA LEU A 335 -6.67 -9.27 5.90
C LEU A 335 -5.93 -10.25 6.82
N THR A 336 -4.85 -9.81 7.44
CA THR A 336 -4.07 -10.62 8.39
C THR A 336 -4.92 -10.98 9.60
N THR A 337 -5.63 -10.01 10.18
CA THR A 337 -6.57 -10.27 11.27
C THR A 337 -7.69 -11.24 10.88
N ILE A 338 -8.25 -11.07 9.66
CA ILE A 338 -9.31 -11.95 9.16
C ILE A 338 -8.80 -13.38 9.01
N ILE A 339 -7.63 -13.59 8.39
CA ILE A 339 -7.10 -14.94 8.16
C ILE A 339 -6.71 -15.62 9.46
N GLU A 340 -6.15 -14.90 10.44
CA GLU A 340 -5.81 -15.43 11.76
C GLU A 340 -7.07 -15.90 12.50
N LYS A 341 -8.13 -15.09 12.53
CA LYS A 341 -9.40 -15.50 13.13
C LYS A 341 -9.98 -16.73 12.42
N THR A 342 -9.93 -16.77 11.09
CA THR A 342 -10.43 -17.94 10.35
C THR A 342 -9.59 -19.19 10.62
N LYS A 343 -8.27 -19.07 10.81
CA LYS A 343 -7.41 -20.20 11.18
C LYS A 343 -7.79 -20.77 12.54
N VAL A 344 -8.05 -19.92 13.53
CA VAL A 344 -8.48 -20.36 14.87
C VAL A 344 -9.79 -21.15 14.79
N ASP A 345 -10.77 -20.66 14.04
CA ASP A 345 -12.04 -21.38 13.83
C ASP A 345 -11.84 -22.69 13.07
N LEU A 346 -11.01 -22.69 12.02
CA LEU A 346 -10.68 -23.88 11.25
C LEU A 346 -9.97 -24.94 12.12
N GLU A 347 -9.02 -24.54 12.97
CA GLU A 347 -8.34 -25.46 13.88
C GLU A 347 -9.32 -26.12 14.86
N ARG A 348 -10.27 -25.34 15.40
CA ARG A 348 -11.34 -25.88 16.25
C ARG A 348 -12.20 -26.89 15.48
N ASP A 349 -12.64 -26.53 14.28
CA ASP A 349 -13.52 -27.39 13.49
C ASP A 349 -12.80 -28.67 13.01
N LEU A 350 -11.50 -28.58 12.72
CA LEU A 350 -10.66 -29.73 12.38
C LEU A 350 -10.44 -30.68 13.56
N LYS A 351 -10.34 -30.18 14.79
CA LYS A 351 -10.30 -31.05 16.00
C LYS A 351 -11.60 -31.85 16.17
N LEU A 352 -12.74 -31.29 15.75
CA LEU A 352 -14.05 -31.95 15.82
C LEU A 352 -14.30 -32.91 14.63
N ALA A 353 -13.63 -32.69 13.49
CA ALA A 353 -13.75 -33.49 12.29
C ALA A 353 -12.89 -34.78 12.37
N THR A 354 -13.53 -35.92 12.60
CA THR A 354 -12.86 -37.22 12.79
C THR A 354 -12.58 -37.98 11.49
N THR A 355 -13.19 -37.58 10.36
CA THR A 355 -12.98 -38.23 9.04
C THR A 355 -12.39 -37.27 7.99
N PRO A 356 -11.70 -37.79 6.95
CA PRO A 356 -11.18 -36.96 5.85
C PRO A 356 -12.25 -36.12 5.13
N GLU A 357 -13.43 -36.68 4.89
CA GLU A 357 -14.57 -35.96 4.31
C GLU A 357 -15.03 -34.80 5.19
N GLN A 358 -15.15 -35.02 6.51
CA GLN A 358 -15.50 -33.95 7.45
C GLN A 358 -14.43 -32.85 7.48
N GLN A 359 -13.15 -33.22 7.40
CA GLN A 359 -12.05 -32.25 7.33
C GLN A 359 -12.07 -31.45 6.02
N LYS A 360 -12.40 -32.08 4.88
CA LYS A 360 -12.60 -31.38 3.61
C LYS A 360 -13.73 -30.36 3.71
N ILE A 361 -14.87 -30.76 4.28
CA ILE A 361 -16.02 -29.87 4.51
C ILE A 361 -15.65 -28.70 5.43
N ALA A 362 -14.97 -28.97 6.55
CA ALA A 362 -14.52 -27.94 7.49
C ALA A 362 -13.62 -26.89 6.81
N LYS A 363 -12.69 -27.33 5.96
CA LYS A 363 -11.82 -26.42 5.19
C LYS A 363 -12.58 -25.57 4.15
N LEU A 364 -13.54 -26.17 3.44
CA LEU A 364 -14.39 -25.43 2.50
C LEU A 364 -15.29 -24.41 3.22
N ASN A 365 -15.82 -24.76 4.39
CA ASN A 365 -16.59 -23.86 5.22
C ASN A 365 -15.72 -22.71 5.76
N ALA A 366 -14.49 -22.99 6.19
CA ALA A 366 -13.55 -21.96 6.59
C ALA A 366 -13.20 -21.00 5.45
N PHE A 367 -13.09 -21.47 4.20
CA PHE A 367 -12.92 -20.57 3.05
C PHE A 367 -14.16 -19.70 2.80
N LYS A 368 -15.37 -20.24 2.95
CA LYS A 368 -16.60 -19.46 2.87
C LYS A 368 -16.64 -18.38 3.95
N GLU A 369 -16.31 -18.75 5.18
CA GLU A 369 -16.24 -17.82 6.31
C GLU A 369 -15.18 -16.74 6.10
N PHE A 370 -14.00 -17.09 5.58
CA PHE A 370 -12.98 -16.12 5.17
C PHE A 370 -13.54 -15.10 4.17
N LYS A 371 -14.25 -15.56 3.12
CA LYS A 371 -14.86 -14.67 2.13
C LYS A 371 -15.91 -13.75 2.75
N ILE A 372 -16.75 -14.26 3.65
CA ILE A 372 -17.77 -13.47 4.36
C ILE A 372 -17.11 -12.39 5.22
N ARG A 373 -16.08 -12.75 5.99
CA ARG A 373 -15.32 -11.78 6.80
C ARG A 373 -14.65 -10.72 5.94
N CYS A 374 -14.04 -11.11 4.80
CA CYS A 374 -13.52 -10.16 3.84
C CYS A 374 -14.63 -9.23 3.31
N HIS A 375 -15.77 -9.78 2.92
CA HIS A 375 -16.89 -9.00 2.40
C HIS A 375 -17.37 -7.97 3.43
N ASN A 376 -17.57 -8.38 4.67
CA ASN A 376 -17.98 -7.50 5.78
C ASN A 376 -16.94 -6.40 6.07
N ALA A 377 -15.67 -6.65 5.77
CA ALA A 377 -14.58 -5.68 5.87
C ALA A 377 -14.39 -4.81 4.60
N GLY A 378 -15.29 -4.93 3.62
CA GLY A 378 -15.22 -4.17 2.36
C GLY A 378 -14.17 -4.71 1.40
N LEU A 379 -13.93 -6.03 1.39
CA LEU A 379 -12.98 -6.71 0.53
C LEU A 379 -13.66 -7.84 -0.24
N ILE A 380 -13.57 -7.80 -1.57
CA ILE A 380 -14.02 -8.89 -2.43
C ILE A 380 -12.83 -9.72 -2.88
N VAL A 381 -12.84 -10.99 -2.51
CA VAL A 381 -11.81 -11.97 -2.86
C VAL A 381 -11.96 -12.39 -4.32
N ASN A 382 -10.88 -12.35 -5.09
CA ASN A 382 -10.82 -12.92 -6.43
C ASN A 382 -9.62 -13.87 -6.54
N LEU A 383 -9.91 -15.17 -6.48
CA LEU A 383 -8.92 -16.26 -6.63
C LEU A 383 -9.22 -17.08 -7.89
N ASN A 384 -8.25 -17.18 -8.80
CA ASN A 384 -8.40 -17.96 -10.03
C ASN A 384 -7.73 -19.35 -9.97
N LYS A 385 -8.00 -20.21 -10.97
CA LYS A 385 -7.46 -21.58 -11.03
C LYS A 385 -5.93 -21.67 -11.09
N GLN A 386 -5.25 -20.63 -11.57
CA GLN A 386 -3.77 -20.57 -11.56
C GLN A 386 -3.20 -20.20 -10.18
N GLY A 387 -4.05 -19.96 -9.19
CA GLY A 387 -3.65 -19.49 -7.85
C GLY A 387 -3.25 -18.01 -7.81
N ASN A 388 -3.57 -17.25 -8.86
CA ASN A 388 -3.42 -15.80 -8.83
C ASN A 388 -4.59 -15.22 -8.03
N MET A 389 -4.25 -14.31 -7.12
CA MET A 389 -5.22 -13.72 -6.22
C MET A 389 -5.15 -12.20 -6.26
N ALA A 390 -6.33 -11.57 -6.20
CA ALA A 390 -6.49 -10.15 -5.97
C ALA A 390 -7.64 -9.89 -5.00
N TYR A 391 -7.56 -8.78 -4.29
CA TYR A 391 -8.59 -8.29 -3.40
C TYR A 391 -9.11 -6.97 -3.94
N HIS A 392 -10.43 -6.82 -4.04
CA HIS A 392 -11.05 -5.57 -4.46
C HIS A 392 -11.57 -4.86 -3.23
N THR A 393 -11.02 -3.68 -2.92
CA THR A 393 -11.53 -2.85 -1.83
C THR A 393 -12.77 -2.12 -2.27
N VAL A 394 -13.80 -2.14 -1.44
CA VAL A 394 -15.06 -1.41 -1.64
C VAL A 394 -14.98 -0.04 -0.97
N GLN A 395 -15.47 0.99 -1.66
CA GLN A 395 -15.51 2.37 -1.20
C GLN A 395 -16.80 3.04 -1.64
N ASP A 396 -17.31 3.94 -0.81
CA ASP A 396 -18.45 4.78 -1.18
C ASP A 396 -18.13 5.64 -2.40
N ASN A 397 -19.05 5.65 -3.36
CA ASN A 397 -18.98 6.52 -4.52
C ASN A 397 -20.08 7.58 -4.43
N ASN A 398 -19.69 8.79 -4.04
CA ASN A 398 -20.60 9.95 -3.96
C ASN A 398 -20.70 10.71 -5.30
N PHE A 399 -20.19 10.14 -6.39
CA PHE A 399 -20.27 10.78 -7.70
C PHE A 399 -21.72 10.79 -8.20
N LYS A 400 -22.27 11.99 -8.40
CA LYS A 400 -23.60 12.21 -8.93
C LYS A 400 -23.51 12.65 -10.39
N LYS A 401 -24.22 11.95 -11.26
CA LYS A 401 -24.46 12.38 -12.65
C LYS A 401 -25.91 12.83 -12.74
N ASN A 402 -26.16 14.08 -13.13
CA ASN A 402 -27.49 14.68 -13.18
C ASN A 402 -28.29 14.59 -11.85
N GLY A 403 -27.60 14.63 -10.71
CA GLY A 403 -28.23 14.54 -9.38
C GLY A 403 -28.54 13.12 -8.91
N VAL A 404 -28.33 12.09 -9.74
CA VAL A 404 -28.54 10.67 -9.43
C VAL A 404 -27.20 9.96 -9.24
N ILE A 405 -27.12 9.08 -8.23
CA ILE A 405 -25.98 8.17 -8.04
C ILE A 405 -26.27 6.92 -8.89
N GLU A 406 -25.61 6.79 -10.05
CA GLU A 406 -25.76 5.60 -10.92
C GLU A 406 -25.06 4.36 -10.34
N ASN A 407 -23.92 4.57 -9.68
CA ASN A 407 -23.11 3.53 -9.02
C ASN A 407 -22.77 4.00 -7.61
N ASN A 408 -23.22 3.30 -6.58
CA ASN A 408 -22.98 3.70 -5.19
C ASN A 408 -21.59 3.31 -4.67
N ALA A 409 -20.84 2.47 -5.38
CA ALA A 409 -19.53 2.00 -4.94
C ALA A 409 -18.43 2.09 -6.01
N LYS A 410 -17.20 2.25 -5.52
CA LYS A 410 -15.94 2.19 -6.27
C LYS A 410 -15.12 1.01 -5.75
N LEU A 411 -14.82 0.06 -6.64
CA LEU A 411 -13.95 -1.08 -6.38
C LEU A 411 -12.56 -0.80 -6.91
N THR A 412 -11.53 -1.07 -6.11
CA THR A 412 -10.12 -0.95 -6.53
C THR A 412 -9.39 -2.26 -6.29
N LYS A 413 -8.72 -2.76 -7.33
CA LYS A 413 -8.07 -4.07 -7.33
C LYS A 413 -6.64 -4.01 -6.76
N TYR A 414 -6.31 -4.90 -5.84
CA TYR A 414 -4.97 -5.06 -5.30
C TYR A 414 -4.51 -6.49 -5.53
N LYS A 415 -3.39 -6.68 -6.22
CA LYS A 415 -2.83 -8.01 -6.45
C LYS A 415 -2.25 -8.52 -5.13
N ALA A 416 -2.52 -9.76 -4.75
CA ALA A 416 -1.98 -10.32 -3.52
C ALA A 416 -0.43 -10.36 -3.47
N SER A 417 0.22 -10.27 -4.63
CA SER A 417 1.68 -10.17 -4.74
C SER A 417 2.26 -8.87 -4.16
N THR A 418 1.46 -7.82 -3.97
CA THR A 418 1.91 -6.55 -3.38
C THR A 418 1.99 -6.60 -1.85
N PHE A 419 1.40 -7.61 -1.21
CA PHE A 419 1.47 -7.81 0.23
C PHE A 419 2.78 -8.48 0.65
N ILE A 420 3.28 -8.09 1.81
CA ILE A 420 4.52 -8.62 2.38
C ILE A 420 4.23 -10.02 2.94
N ASN A 421 3.13 -10.16 3.67
CA ASN A 421 2.62 -11.39 4.27
C ASN A 421 2.33 -12.44 3.19
N PRO A 422 3.14 -13.51 3.11
CA PRO A 422 2.98 -14.55 2.09
C PRO A 422 1.72 -15.40 2.30
N GLU A 423 1.11 -15.39 3.49
CA GLU A 423 -0.09 -16.16 3.78
C GLU A 423 -1.32 -15.60 3.05
N LEU A 424 -1.31 -14.31 2.73
CA LEU A 424 -2.39 -13.64 2.00
C LEU A 424 -2.37 -13.92 0.49
N GLN A 425 -1.40 -14.71 0.02
CA GLN A 425 -1.24 -15.06 -1.39
C GLN A 425 -2.10 -16.26 -1.76
N GLY A 426 -2.60 -16.27 -3.01
CA GLY A 426 -3.56 -17.27 -3.48
C GLY A 426 -3.10 -18.72 -3.30
N LYS A 427 -1.83 -19.02 -3.60
CA LYS A 427 -1.27 -20.38 -3.42
C LYS A 427 -1.27 -20.82 -1.95
N SER A 428 -0.97 -19.91 -1.04
CA SER A 428 -0.99 -20.17 0.40
C SER A 428 -2.42 -20.46 0.88
N LEU A 429 -3.40 -19.67 0.44
CA LEU A 429 -4.82 -19.89 0.79
C LEU A 429 -5.39 -21.17 0.17
N ILE A 430 -5.03 -21.51 -1.07
CA ILE A 430 -5.41 -22.78 -1.71
C ILE A 430 -4.92 -23.96 -0.85
N SER A 431 -3.67 -23.89 -0.39
CA SER A 431 -3.10 -24.92 0.47
C SER A 431 -3.78 -24.96 1.84
N LEU A 432 -4.00 -23.81 2.47
CA LEU A 432 -4.61 -23.69 3.80
C LEU A 432 -6.03 -24.27 3.83
N PHE A 433 -6.85 -23.90 2.85
CA PHE A 433 -8.26 -24.32 2.75
C PHE A 433 -8.47 -25.57 1.89
N GLY A 434 -7.40 -26.20 1.39
CA GLY A 434 -7.50 -27.41 0.57
C GLY A 434 -8.42 -27.25 -0.66
N LEU A 435 -8.33 -26.11 -1.35
CA LEU A 435 -9.22 -25.79 -2.48
C LEU A 435 -8.83 -26.58 -3.73
N ASP A 436 -9.75 -27.40 -4.23
CA ASP A 436 -9.63 -28.04 -5.53
C ASP A 436 -10.14 -27.12 -6.67
N GLU A 437 -9.94 -27.54 -7.92
CA GLU A 437 -10.36 -26.74 -9.08
C GLU A 437 -11.86 -26.48 -9.08
N GLU A 438 -12.67 -27.44 -8.63
CA GLU A 438 -14.12 -27.30 -8.52
C GLU A 438 -14.51 -26.21 -7.52
N ALA A 439 -13.93 -26.22 -6.31
CA ALA A 439 -14.17 -25.18 -5.31
C ALA A 439 -13.78 -23.78 -5.81
N ILE A 440 -12.67 -23.67 -6.55
CA ILE A 440 -12.22 -22.40 -7.14
C ILE A 440 -13.19 -21.93 -8.24
N MET A 441 -13.66 -22.84 -9.09
CA MET A 441 -14.63 -22.52 -10.14
C MET A 441 -15.98 -22.08 -9.56
N ASN A 442 -16.45 -22.73 -8.50
CA ASN A 442 -17.65 -22.32 -7.77
C ASN A 442 -17.50 -20.90 -7.20
N HIS A 443 -16.35 -20.60 -6.60
CA HIS A 443 -16.06 -19.24 -6.14
C HIS A 443 -16.04 -18.20 -7.29
N GLN A 444 -15.48 -18.55 -8.46
CA GLN A 444 -15.50 -17.65 -9.61
C GLN A 444 -16.91 -17.42 -10.15
N ASN A 445 -17.80 -18.41 -10.08
CA ASN A 445 -19.21 -18.26 -10.45
C ASN A 445 -19.93 -17.29 -9.50
N GLU A 446 -19.77 -17.45 -8.18
CA GLU A 446 -20.29 -16.50 -7.18
C GLU A 446 -19.74 -15.08 -7.40
N LEU A 447 -18.46 -14.96 -7.77
CA LEU A 447 -17.83 -13.68 -8.04
C LEU A 447 -18.47 -12.96 -9.25
N PHE A 448 -18.96 -13.69 -10.26
CA PHE A 448 -19.60 -13.08 -11.42
C PHE A 448 -20.94 -12.41 -11.10
N GLU A 449 -21.64 -12.87 -10.06
CA GLU A 449 -22.88 -12.23 -9.58
C GLU A 449 -22.60 -10.82 -9.04
N VAL A 450 -21.40 -10.61 -8.47
CA VAL A 450 -20.98 -9.34 -7.87
C VAL A 450 -20.14 -8.48 -8.83
N MET A 451 -19.32 -9.12 -9.67
CA MET A 451 -18.41 -8.48 -10.63
C MET A 451 -18.31 -9.27 -11.95
N PRO A 452 -19.08 -8.87 -12.98
CA PRO A 452 -18.97 -9.45 -14.32
C PRO A 452 -17.54 -9.43 -14.88
N LYS A 453 -17.23 -10.41 -15.74
CA LYS A 453 -15.89 -10.65 -16.32
C LYS A 453 -15.26 -9.40 -16.94
N THR A 454 -16.06 -8.59 -17.63
CA THR A 454 -15.63 -7.36 -18.31
C THR A 454 -15.11 -6.28 -17.34
N LEU A 455 -15.57 -6.31 -16.09
CA LEU A 455 -15.16 -5.40 -15.03
C LEU A 455 -13.96 -5.92 -14.24
N ASN A 456 -13.89 -7.23 -13.99
CA ASN A 456 -12.86 -7.89 -13.17
C ASN A 456 -11.41 -7.72 -13.69
N TYR A 457 -11.23 -7.41 -14.98
CA TYR A 457 -9.90 -7.14 -15.56
C TYR A 457 -9.43 -5.69 -15.36
N ARG A 458 -10.30 -4.77 -14.93
CA ARG A 458 -9.94 -3.36 -14.72
C ARG A 458 -9.35 -3.13 -13.33
N GLN A 459 -8.45 -2.16 -13.23
CA GLN A 459 -7.82 -1.77 -11.96
C GLN A 459 -8.84 -1.08 -11.02
N THR A 460 -9.76 -0.32 -11.59
CA THR A 460 -10.83 0.38 -10.87
C THR A 460 -12.15 0.19 -11.61
N VAL A 461 -13.21 -0.08 -10.85
CA VAL A 461 -14.56 -0.33 -11.34
C VAL A 461 -15.56 0.47 -10.50
N TYR A 462 -16.63 0.95 -11.13
CA TYR A 462 -17.77 1.53 -10.42
C TYR A 462 -18.96 0.59 -10.59
N THR A 463 -19.63 0.25 -9.50
CA THR A 463 -20.75 -0.70 -9.48
C THR A 463 -21.72 -0.37 -8.35
N ASN A 464 -22.82 -1.12 -8.28
CA ASN A 464 -23.74 -1.09 -7.16
C ASN A 464 -23.51 -2.28 -6.24
N VAL A 465 -23.31 -2.02 -4.94
CA VAL A 465 -23.24 -3.04 -3.88
C VAL A 465 -24.10 -2.60 -2.70
N ASP A 466 -24.54 -3.54 -1.86
CA ASP A 466 -25.22 -3.18 -0.62
C ASP A 466 -24.20 -2.76 0.45
N LEU A 467 -23.95 -1.46 0.53
CA LEU A 467 -23.03 -0.87 1.50
C LEU A 467 -23.51 -0.99 2.95
N SER A 468 -24.77 -1.38 3.19
CA SER A 468 -25.26 -1.61 4.57
C SER A 468 -24.71 -2.91 5.18
N LEU A 469 -24.23 -3.83 4.35
CA LEU A 469 -23.72 -5.14 4.76
C LEU A 469 -22.22 -5.17 4.99
N MET A 470 -21.51 -4.04 4.84
CA MET A 470 -20.06 -4.00 4.94
C MET A 470 -19.51 -2.67 5.46
N ASN A 471 -18.40 -2.76 6.17
CA ASN A 471 -17.52 -1.63 6.43
C ASN A 471 -16.66 -1.36 5.19
N THR A 472 -16.18 -0.12 5.05
CA THR A 472 -14.99 0.13 4.22
C THR A 472 -13.74 -0.39 4.94
N VAL A 473 -12.71 -0.78 4.19
CA VAL A 473 -11.43 -1.24 4.78
C VAL A 473 -10.84 -0.22 5.77
N ALA A 474 -11.00 1.08 5.48
CA ALA A 474 -10.52 2.14 6.37
C ALA A 474 -11.25 2.14 7.72
N GLN A 475 -12.57 1.93 7.72
CA GLN A 475 -13.37 1.81 8.94
C GLN A 475 -12.98 0.55 9.71
N GLU A 476 -12.87 -0.58 9.03
CA GLU A 476 -12.49 -1.85 9.66
C GLU A 476 -11.11 -1.78 10.30
N TRP A 477 -10.11 -1.26 9.57
CA TRP A 477 -8.76 -1.06 10.11
C TRP A 477 -8.77 -0.15 11.35
N TYR A 478 -9.55 0.94 11.31
CA TYR A 478 -9.66 1.84 12.46
C TYR A 478 -10.30 1.15 13.67
N LEU A 479 -11.34 0.34 13.47
CA LEU A 479 -11.96 -0.46 14.52
C LEU A 479 -10.96 -1.43 15.14
N GLN A 480 -10.21 -2.17 14.31
CA GLN A 480 -9.19 -3.11 14.77
C GLN A 480 -8.10 -2.40 15.58
N LYS A 481 -7.56 -1.28 15.05
CA LYS A 481 -6.52 -0.52 15.73
C LYS A 481 -7.00 0.04 17.07
N ARG A 482 -8.24 0.51 17.12
CA ARG A 482 -8.88 0.98 18.35
C ARG A 482 -8.99 -0.10 19.41
N PHE A 483 -9.38 -1.33 19.03
CA PHE A 483 -9.40 -2.46 19.96
C PHE A 483 -7.99 -2.88 20.41
N GLN A 484 -7.01 -2.86 19.52
CA GLN A 484 -5.62 -3.13 19.88
C GLN A 484 -5.09 -2.12 20.91
N ASP A 485 -5.28 -0.83 20.64
CA ASP A 485 -4.87 0.24 21.55
C ASP A 485 -5.62 0.16 22.90
N PHE A 486 -6.88 -0.27 22.88
CA PHE A 486 -7.66 -0.56 24.08
C PHE A 486 -7.04 -1.68 24.92
N PHE A 487 -6.73 -2.83 24.32
CA PHE A 487 -6.10 -3.95 25.02
C PHE A 487 -4.71 -3.59 25.54
N ASP A 488 -3.94 -2.80 24.79
CA ASP A 488 -2.62 -2.34 25.23
C ASP A 488 -2.70 -1.35 26.40
N TYR A 489 -3.66 -0.42 26.39
CA TYR A 489 -3.91 0.51 27.50
C TYR A 489 -4.30 -0.23 28.80
N TRP A 490 -5.19 -1.22 28.70
CA TRP A 490 -5.61 -2.03 29.84
C TRP A 490 -4.62 -3.14 30.20
N LYS A 491 -3.53 -3.29 29.43
CA LYS A 491 -2.57 -4.39 29.54
C LYS A 491 -3.26 -5.75 29.59
N THR A 492 -4.20 -5.97 28.67
CA THR A 492 -5.00 -7.18 28.62
C THR A 492 -4.72 -7.97 27.36
N GLU A 493 -4.68 -9.30 27.50
CA GLU A 493 -4.63 -10.22 26.37
C GLU A 493 -5.92 -11.02 26.29
N ALA A 494 -6.37 -11.28 25.06
CA ALA A 494 -7.54 -12.12 24.78
C ALA A 494 -7.07 -13.50 24.30
N ARG A 495 -7.66 -14.56 24.84
CA ARG A 495 -7.39 -15.95 24.43
C ARG A 495 -8.70 -16.63 24.05
N HIS A 496 -8.72 -17.26 22.88
CA HIS A 496 -9.84 -18.07 22.43
C HIS A 496 -9.83 -19.43 23.13
N ASN A 497 -10.97 -19.85 23.67
CA ASN A 497 -11.17 -21.14 24.32
C ASN A 497 -11.83 -22.14 23.33
N ASP A 498 -11.61 -23.44 23.56
CA ASP A 498 -12.16 -24.50 22.68
C ASP A 498 -13.70 -24.49 22.59
N ASN A 499 -14.39 -23.96 23.62
CA ASN A 499 -15.86 -23.85 23.67
C ASN A 499 -16.43 -22.60 22.94
N GLY A 500 -15.60 -21.88 22.20
CA GLY A 500 -15.97 -20.67 21.45
C GLY A 500 -16.03 -19.39 22.28
N SER A 501 -15.71 -19.43 23.58
CA SER A 501 -15.59 -18.23 24.41
C SER A 501 -14.22 -17.56 24.29
N ILE A 502 -14.13 -16.28 24.64
CA ILE A 502 -12.91 -15.50 24.72
C ILE A 502 -12.65 -15.17 26.19
N SER A 503 -11.50 -15.58 26.71
CA SER A 503 -11.04 -15.19 28.05
C SER A 503 -10.05 -14.04 27.97
N TYR A 504 -10.22 -13.05 28.86
CA TYR A 504 -9.36 -11.88 28.98
C TYR A 504 -8.48 -12.01 30.23
N PHE A 505 -7.18 -11.80 30.07
CA PHE A 505 -6.19 -11.89 31.15
C PHE A 505 -5.38 -10.61 31.24
N ASN A 506 -4.87 -10.31 32.43
CA ASN A 506 -3.86 -9.29 32.61
C ASN A 506 -2.52 -9.79 32.04
N LYS A 507 -1.89 -9.02 31.13
CA LYS A 507 -0.61 -9.37 30.47
C LYS A 507 0.55 -9.49 31.46
N ASP A 508 0.57 -8.66 32.50
CA ASP A 508 1.68 -8.60 33.46
C ASP A 508 1.57 -9.73 34.51
N THR A 509 0.36 -10.01 35.01
CA THR A 509 0.14 -10.96 36.12
C THR A 509 -0.39 -12.32 35.67
N GLY A 510 -0.94 -12.44 34.47
CA GLY A 510 -1.62 -13.64 33.98
C GLY A 510 -2.98 -13.90 34.65
N GLU A 511 -3.47 -13.00 35.50
CA GLU A 511 -4.74 -13.17 36.21
C GLU A 511 -5.93 -13.03 35.26
N ALA A 512 -6.92 -13.91 35.40
CA ALA A 512 -8.16 -13.85 34.65
C ALA A 512 -8.98 -12.62 35.04
N ILE A 513 -9.57 -11.93 34.06
CA ILE A 513 -10.38 -10.73 34.27
C ILE A 513 -11.84 -11.03 33.99
N ALA A 514 -12.12 -11.58 32.81
CA ALA A 514 -13.46 -11.98 32.39
C ALA A 514 -13.40 -13.02 31.28
N THR A 515 -14.51 -13.73 31.07
CA THR A 515 -14.72 -14.59 29.91
C THR A 515 -16.02 -14.18 29.24
N GLU A 516 -16.02 -14.05 27.93
CA GLU A 516 -17.19 -13.73 27.12
C GLU A 516 -17.51 -14.87 26.16
N LYS A 517 -18.78 -15.26 26.08
CA LYS A 517 -19.27 -16.22 25.10
C LYS A 517 -20.44 -15.61 24.34
N GLN A 518 -20.29 -15.47 23.03
CA GLN A 518 -21.39 -15.04 22.17
C GLN A 518 -22.43 -16.16 22.04
N ILE A 519 -23.71 -15.82 22.21
CA ILE A 519 -24.85 -16.74 22.07
C ILE A 519 -25.54 -16.50 20.71
N SER A 520 -25.67 -15.24 20.31
CA SER A 520 -26.24 -14.81 19.03
C SER A 520 -25.60 -13.51 18.55
N ASP A 521 -26.03 -12.98 17.42
CA ASP A 521 -25.59 -11.67 16.91
C ASP A 521 -25.92 -10.50 17.85
N THR A 522 -26.87 -10.71 18.77
CA THR A 522 -27.37 -9.67 19.68
C THR A 522 -27.21 -10.00 21.16
N GLU A 523 -26.72 -11.21 21.48
CA GLU A 523 -26.66 -11.71 22.85
C GLU A 523 -25.32 -12.40 23.15
N SER A 524 -24.77 -12.12 24.33
CA SER A 524 -23.54 -12.73 24.83
C SER A 524 -23.63 -12.91 26.34
N THR A 525 -23.06 -14.01 26.86
CA THR A 525 -22.84 -14.18 28.30
C THR A 525 -21.44 -13.73 28.67
N MET A 526 -21.31 -13.03 29.79
CA MET A 526 -20.00 -12.66 30.37
C MET A 526 -19.88 -13.15 31.80
N THR A 527 -18.76 -13.78 32.10
CA THR A 527 -18.38 -14.24 33.43
C THR A 527 -17.24 -13.37 33.95
N TYR A 528 -17.41 -12.75 35.10
CA TYR A 528 -16.46 -11.80 35.68
C TYR A 528 -15.60 -12.50 36.72
N ASN A 529 -14.34 -12.06 36.88
CA ASN A 529 -13.55 -12.49 38.03
C ASN A 529 -14.05 -11.81 39.31
N ILE A 530 -14.84 -12.56 40.08
CA ILE A 530 -15.40 -12.10 41.36
C ILE A 530 -14.34 -11.87 42.46
N ALA A 531 -13.12 -12.41 42.31
CA ALA A 531 -12.04 -12.15 43.26
C ALA A 531 -11.42 -10.75 43.06
N ASN A 532 -11.61 -10.14 41.88
CA ASN A 532 -11.16 -8.78 41.60
C ASN A 532 -12.24 -8.00 40.81
N PRO A 533 -13.39 -7.73 41.44
CA PRO A 533 -14.59 -7.20 40.78
C PRO A 533 -14.39 -5.77 40.28
N LYS A 534 -13.53 -4.99 40.94
CA LYS A 534 -13.16 -3.64 40.49
C LYS A 534 -12.39 -3.66 39.16
N ALA A 535 -11.36 -4.51 39.04
CA ALA A 535 -10.58 -4.60 37.81
C ALA A 535 -11.41 -5.16 36.65
N ALA A 536 -12.22 -6.20 36.93
CA ALA A 536 -13.15 -6.76 35.96
C ALA A 536 -14.21 -5.73 35.52
N GLY A 537 -14.82 -5.01 36.47
CA GLY A 537 -15.81 -3.97 36.19
C GLY A 537 -15.26 -2.84 35.30
N GLY A 538 -14.07 -2.34 35.60
CA GLY A 538 -13.42 -1.28 34.80
C GLY A 538 -13.10 -1.72 33.37
N PHE A 539 -12.47 -2.88 33.20
CA PHE A 539 -12.16 -3.42 31.88
C PHE A 539 -13.45 -3.67 31.07
N ILE A 540 -14.46 -4.28 31.67
CA ILE A 540 -15.71 -4.61 30.98
C ILE A 540 -16.52 -3.37 30.66
N ALA A 541 -16.59 -2.36 31.54
CA ALA A 541 -17.20 -1.07 31.23
C ALA A 541 -16.63 -0.50 29.94
N ALA A 542 -15.30 -0.48 29.85
CA ALA A 542 -14.61 0.07 28.70
C ALA A 542 -14.78 -0.80 27.43
N LEU A 543 -14.77 -2.14 27.55
CA LEU A 543 -15.08 -3.05 26.44
C LEU A 543 -16.51 -2.85 25.91
N GLN A 544 -17.51 -2.73 26.79
CA GLN A 544 -18.90 -2.52 26.40
C GLN A 544 -19.13 -1.15 25.78
N MET A 545 -18.47 -0.10 26.28
CA MET A 545 -18.51 1.22 25.65
C MET A 545 -17.98 1.18 24.21
N GLU A 546 -16.90 0.44 23.95
CA GLU A 546 -16.36 0.26 22.60
C GLU A 546 -17.33 -0.46 21.66
N LYS A 547 -18.10 -1.42 22.18
CA LYS A 547 -19.20 -2.07 21.43
C LYS A 547 -20.38 -1.13 21.23
N ALA A 548 -20.75 -0.36 22.24
CA ALA A 548 -21.87 0.57 22.21
C ALA A 548 -21.70 1.70 21.18
N ARG A 549 -20.47 1.99 20.74
CA ARG A 549 -20.19 2.90 19.62
C ARG A 549 -20.83 2.46 18.31
N ALA A 550 -21.00 1.14 18.09
CA ALA A 550 -21.61 0.61 16.87
C ALA A 550 -23.14 0.69 16.89
N LEU A 551 -23.75 0.99 18.05
CA LEU A 551 -25.20 1.11 18.17
C LEU A 551 -25.71 2.40 17.53
N GLY A 552 -26.82 2.29 16.80
CA GLY A 552 -27.56 3.40 16.23
C GLY A 552 -28.20 4.31 17.28
N GLU A 553 -28.86 5.37 16.83
CA GLU A 553 -29.57 6.30 17.71
C GLU A 553 -30.74 5.58 18.41
N GLY A 554 -30.83 5.71 19.75
CA GLY A 554 -31.87 5.07 20.56
C GLY A 554 -31.66 3.58 20.87
N GLN A 555 -30.57 2.96 20.39
CA GLN A 555 -30.22 1.59 20.73
C GLN A 555 -29.36 1.53 22.01
N PHE A 556 -29.61 0.52 22.84
CA PHE A 556 -28.94 0.32 24.13
C PHE A 556 -28.40 -1.11 24.24
N LEU A 557 -27.25 -1.24 24.90
CA LEU A 557 -26.71 -2.52 25.36
C LEU A 557 -27.11 -2.71 26.82
N THR A 558 -27.99 -3.68 27.09
CA THR A 558 -28.47 -3.95 28.44
C THR A 558 -27.75 -5.17 29.02
N ILE A 559 -27.24 -5.03 30.24
CA ILE A 559 -26.49 -6.04 30.98
C ILE A 559 -27.33 -6.46 32.17
N THR A 560 -27.73 -7.74 32.19
CA THR A 560 -28.56 -8.32 33.24
C THR A 560 -27.87 -9.53 33.87
N PRO A 561 -28.09 -9.82 35.17
CA PRO A 561 -27.61 -11.04 35.79
C PRO A 561 -28.41 -12.26 35.28
N PRO A 562 -27.86 -13.48 35.39
CA PRO A 562 -28.64 -14.71 35.21
C PRO A 562 -29.72 -14.84 36.29
N GLU A 563 -30.80 -15.57 35.98
CA GLU A 563 -31.89 -15.83 36.92
C GLU A 563 -31.38 -16.46 38.22
N GLY A 564 -31.94 -16.01 39.36
CA GLY A 564 -31.60 -16.53 40.69
C GLY A 564 -30.27 -16.04 41.28
N ARG A 565 -29.52 -15.17 40.59
CA ARG A 565 -28.28 -14.57 41.13
C ARG A 565 -28.58 -13.65 42.32
N THR A 566 -27.76 -13.76 43.37
CA THR A 566 -27.91 -12.97 44.62
C THR A 566 -26.73 -12.04 44.94
N ASN A 567 -25.56 -12.25 44.33
CA ASN A 567 -24.39 -11.39 44.47
C ASN A 567 -24.16 -10.57 43.19
N PHE A 568 -24.17 -9.25 43.30
CA PHE A 568 -24.08 -8.29 42.20
C PHE A 568 -22.82 -7.40 42.24
N ASP A 569 -21.79 -7.77 43.00
CA ASP A 569 -20.62 -6.90 43.24
C ASP A 569 -19.87 -6.47 41.95
N ASP A 570 -19.76 -7.39 40.99
CA ASP A 570 -19.25 -7.10 39.64
C ASP A 570 -20.12 -6.07 38.88
N LEU A 571 -21.44 -6.22 38.93
CA LEU A 571 -22.39 -5.30 38.31
C LEU A 571 -22.40 -3.93 38.99
N ARG A 572 -22.17 -3.86 40.31
CA ARG A 572 -22.02 -2.60 41.04
C ARG A 572 -20.79 -1.85 40.57
N HIS A 573 -19.64 -2.51 40.53
CA HIS A 573 -18.40 -1.91 40.05
C HIS A 573 -18.52 -1.45 38.59
N LEU A 574 -19.17 -2.26 37.74
CA LEU A 574 -19.49 -1.88 36.37
C LEU A 574 -20.38 -0.63 36.29
N GLN A 575 -21.46 -0.57 37.07
CA GLN A 575 -22.35 0.60 37.13
C GLN A 575 -21.58 1.86 37.56
N VAL A 576 -20.73 1.76 38.59
CA VAL A 576 -19.89 2.89 39.02
C VAL A 576 -18.97 3.35 37.89
N GLU A 577 -18.25 2.46 37.20
CA GLU A 577 -17.34 2.86 36.11
C GLU A 577 -18.09 3.49 34.93
N LEU A 578 -19.31 3.05 34.61
CA LEU A 578 -20.15 3.66 33.58
C LEU A 578 -20.63 5.06 33.98
N MET A 579 -21.09 5.25 35.22
CA MET A 579 -21.58 6.54 35.72
C MET A 579 -20.50 7.63 35.71
N PHE A 580 -19.27 7.26 36.07
CA PHE A 580 -18.13 8.20 36.12
C PHE A 580 -17.37 8.31 34.79
N SER A 581 -17.84 7.65 33.72
CA SER A 581 -17.24 7.76 32.40
C SER A 581 -17.53 9.11 31.76
N THR A 582 -16.52 9.67 31.08
CA THR A 582 -16.66 10.89 30.26
C THR A 582 -17.00 10.57 28.80
N ASP A 583 -17.04 9.29 28.43
CA ASP A 583 -17.41 8.85 27.09
C ASP A 583 -18.93 8.92 26.91
N ALA A 584 -19.41 9.63 25.90
CA ALA A 584 -20.84 9.76 25.62
C ALA A 584 -21.55 8.42 25.38
N ASN A 585 -20.82 7.36 24.98
CA ASN A 585 -21.36 6.02 24.75
C ASN A 585 -21.64 5.26 26.06
N SER A 586 -21.19 5.74 27.23
CA SER A 586 -21.57 5.14 28.52
C SER A 586 -23.09 5.12 28.70
N ASN A 587 -23.79 6.17 28.26
CA ASN A 587 -25.25 6.29 28.30
C ASN A 587 -25.99 5.25 27.43
N LYS A 588 -25.28 4.60 26.50
CA LYS A 588 -25.83 3.51 25.68
C LYS A 588 -25.71 2.16 26.36
N VAL A 589 -25.02 2.05 27.50
CA VAL A 589 -24.85 0.82 28.27
C VAL A 589 -25.68 0.91 29.54
N ARG A 590 -26.59 -0.05 29.75
CA ARG A 590 -27.48 -0.09 30.92
C ARG A 590 -27.21 -1.34 31.74
N VAL A 591 -27.02 -1.18 33.04
CA VAL A 591 -26.87 -2.30 33.98
C VAL A 591 -28.17 -2.43 34.76
N GLU A 592 -28.84 -3.57 34.67
CA GLU A 592 -30.12 -3.83 35.33
C GLU A 592 -30.03 -5.09 36.19
N TYR A 593 -30.40 -5.01 37.46
CA TYR A 593 -30.48 -6.16 38.36
C TYR A 593 -31.54 -5.96 39.46
N PRO A 594 -32.09 -7.04 40.06
CA PRO A 594 -33.13 -6.94 41.08
C PRO A 594 -32.71 -6.05 42.26
N ASN A 595 -33.59 -5.17 42.71
CA ASN A 595 -33.37 -4.24 43.84
C ASN A 595 -32.15 -3.30 43.66
N LYS A 596 -31.79 -2.93 42.42
CA LYS A 596 -30.71 -1.95 42.16
C LYS A 596 -30.95 -0.59 42.83
N ALA A 597 -32.17 -0.07 42.75
CA ALA A 597 -32.48 1.27 43.28
C ALA A 597 -32.24 1.39 44.81
N PRO A 598 -32.67 0.44 45.66
CA PRO A 598 -32.36 0.47 47.10
C PRO A 598 -31.04 -0.22 47.49
N ASP A 599 -30.06 -0.37 46.59
CA ASP A 599 -28.81 -1.11 46.88
C ASP A 599 -27.79 -0.25 47.65
N GLU A 600 -27.82 -0.34 48.99
CA GLU A 600 -26.93 0.41 49.89
C GLU A 600 -25.42 0.21 49.58
N GLN A 601 -25.03 -0.97 49.07
CA GLN A 601 -23.63 -1.23 48.73
C GLN A 601 -23.22 -0.47 47.46
N LEU A 602 -24.12 -0.38 46.47
CA LEU A 602 -23.90 0.43 45.28
C LEU A 602 -23.80 1.92 45.66
N GLU A 603 -24.73 2.43 46.47
CA GLU A 603 -24.72 3.82 46.94
C GLU A 603 -23.39 4.16 47.63
N LYS A 604 -22.92 3.29 48.53
CA LYS A 604 -21.63 3.46 49.21
C LYS A 604 -20.45 3.51 48.24
N LEU A 605 -20.46 2.67 47.19
CA LEU A 605 -19.40 2.68 46.16
C LEU A 605 -19.44 3.95 45.32
N ILE A 606 -20.64 4.43 44.95
CA ILE A 606 -20.83 5.69 44.22
C ILE A 606 -20.31 6.85 45.07
N GLU A 607 -20.69 6.93 46.35
CA GLU A 607 -20.23 7.99 47.26
C GLU A 607 -18.71 8.01 47.42
N GLN A 608 -18.10 6.84 47.67
CA GLN A 608 -16.64 6.73 47.80
C GLN A 608 -15.91 7.14 46.52
N ARG A 609 -16.46 6.81 45.35
CA ARG A 609 -15.89 7.20 44.06
C ARG A 609 -16.08 8.70 43.81
N LEU A 610 -17.26 9.22 44.14
CA LEU A 610 -17.60 10.64 44.02
C LEU A 610 -16.65 11.49 44.86
N ASP A 611 -16.44 11.16 46.13
CA ASP A 611 -15.55 11.90 47.02
C ASP A 611 -14.12 11.98 46.48
N LYS A 612 -13.61 10.85 45.98
CA LYS A 612 -12.27 10.80 45.37
C LYS A 612 -12.16 11.66 44.11
N GLU A 613 -13.18 11.64 43.23
CA GLU A 613 -13.17 12.47 42.03
C GLU A 613 -13.35 13.96 42.38
N LEU A 614 -14.21 14.30 43.33
CA LEU A 614 -14.37 15.68 43.81
C LEU A 614 -13.07 16.24 44.42
N GLU A 615 -12.35 15.45 45.23
CA GLU A 615 -11.02 15.81 45.75
C GLU A 615 -9.99 16.00 44.62
N ARG A 616 -10.00 15.10 43.63
CA ARG A 616 -9.11 15.20 42.46
C ARG A 616 -9.42 16.44 41.62
N PHE A 617 -10.70 16.75 41.41
CA PHE A 617 -11.12 17.95 40.69
C PHE A 617 -10.73 19.21 41.44
N ASP A 618 -10.86 19.24 42.76
CA ASP A 618 -10.39 20.36 43.57
C ASP A 618 -8.89 20.60 43.40
N LYS A 619 -8.07 19.55 43.50
CA LYS A 619 -6.63 19.63 43.22
C LYS A 619 -6.33 20.13 41.81
N ASN A 620 -7.07 19.68 40.80
CA ASN A 620 -6.91 20.13 39.42
C ASN A 620 -7.28 21.61 39.27
N VAL A 621 -8.42 22.04 39.81
CA VAL A 621 -8.86 23.43 39.80
C VAL A 621 -7.83 24.32 40.48
N GLN A 622 -7.36 23.96 41.67
CA GLN A 622 -6.30 24.69 42.37
C GLN A 622 -5.00 24.76 41.57
N LYS A 623 -4.60 23.69 40.89
CA LYS A 623 -3.40 23.66 40.05
C LYS A 623 -3.53 24.55 38.81
N PHE A 624 -4.67 24.47 38.12
CA PHE A 624 -4.86 25.10 36.81
C PHE A 624 -5.41 26.53 36.86
N SER A 625 -5.89 27.00 38.01
CA SER A 625 -6.36 28.37 38.22
C SER A 625 -5.29 29.35 38.71
N LYS A 626 -4.11 28.86 39.14
CA LYS A 626 -3.00 29.74 39.56
C LYS A 626 -2.54 30.67 38.43
N ASN A 627 -2.30 31.94 38.77
CA ASN A 627 -1.77 32.98 37.87
C ASN A 627 -2.59 33.19 36.59
N LYS A 628 -3.91 32.99 36.66
CA LYS A 628 -4.83 33.24 35.55
C LYS A 628 -5.88 34.26 35.96
N THR A 629 -6.44 34.94 34.96
CA THR A 629 -7.60 35.82 35.11
C THR A 629 -8.88 35.17 34.58
N LYS A 630 -8.75 34.08 33.82
CA LYS A 630 -9.85 33.32 33.22
C LYS A 630 -9.70 31.84 33.51
N PHE A 631 -10.80 31.17 33.82
CA PHE A 631 -10.84 29.71 34.01
C PHE A 631 -12.00 29.08 33.24
N THR A 632 -11.71 27.96 32.57
CA THR A 632 -12.73 27.16 31.91
C THR A 632 -12.82 25.81 32.61
N PHE A 633 -13.97 25.52 33.20
CA PHE A 633 -14.28 24.18 33.69
C PHE A 633 -14.38 23.23 32.50
N THR A 634 -13.66 22.12 32.59
CA THR A 634 -13.61 21.04 31.58
C THR A 634 -13.93 19.70 32.23
N GLU A 635 -13.87 18.61 31.48
CA GLU A 635 -14.01 17.27 32.05
C GLU A 635 -13.00 16.98 33.17
N ALA A 636 -11.77 17.50 33.05
CA ALA A 636 -10.74 17.38 34.09
C ALA A 636 -11.07 18.15 35.40
N SER A 637 -12.10 19.00 35.37
CA SER A 637 -12.62 19.78 36.50
C SER A 637 -14.04 19.36 36.88
N GLY A 638 -14.53 18.22 36.40
CA GLY A 638 -15.79 17.62 36.86
C GLY A 638 -17.06 18.09 36.16
N VAL A 639 -16.98 18.72 34.98
CA VAL A 639 -18.18 19.21 34.28
C VAL A 639 -19.19 18.12 33.91
N HIS A 640 -18.75 16.90 33.55
CA HIS A 640 -19.66 15.78 33.29
C HIS A 640 -20.57 15.45 34.49
N LEU A 641 -20.09 15.58 35.74
CA LEU A 641 -20.88 15.23 36.91
C LEU A 641 -22.10 16.14 37.09
N ILE A 642 -21.99 17.42 36.72
CA ILE A 642 -23.06 18.41 36.89
C ILE A 642 -24.29 18.08 36.03
N ARG A 643 -24.09 17.46 34.86
CA ARG A 643 -25.15 17.23 33.86
C ARG A 643 -25.53 15.78 33.66
N ASN A 644 -24.85 14.85 34.31
CA ASN A 644 -25.17 13.44 34.18
C ASN A 644 -26.42 13.12 35.03
N PRO A 645 -27.53 12.66 34.40
CA PRO A 645 -28.77 12.34 35.10
C PRO A 645 -28.61 11.21 36.14
N ASP A 646 -27.59 10.36 36.01
CA ASP A 646 -27.30 9.30 36.98
C ASP A 646 -26.86 9.86 38.34
N PHE A 647 -26.45 11.13 38.42
CA PHE A 647 -26.08 11.78 39.67
C PHE A 647 -27.21 12.61 40.29
N ILE A 648 -28.48 12.39 39.90
CA ILE A 648 -29.61 13.19 40.39
C ILE A 648 -29.65 13.27 41.93
N ASP A 649 -29.41 12.14 42.61
CA ASP A 649 -29.43 12.04 44.07
C ASP A 649 -28.18 12.66 44.75
N TYR A 650 -27.13 12.95 43.96
CA TYR A 650 -25.88 13.54 44.43
C TYR A 650 -25.67 14.97 43.94
N GLN A 651 -26.65 15.56 43.24
CA GLN A 651 -26.53 16.89 42.63
C GLN A 651 -26.19 17.98 43.65
N ASP A 652 -26.82 17.96 44.82
CA ASP A 652 -26.58 18.96 45.87
C ASP A 652 -25.11 18.96 46.33
N LYS A 653 -24.53 17.78 46.52
CA LYS A 653 -23.13 17.59 46.93
C LYS A 653 -22.15 18.05 45.83
N ILE A 654 -22.43 17.69 44.58
CA ILE A 654 -21.61 18.10 43.42
C ILE A 654 -21.68 19.63 43.23
N GLN A 655 -22.87 20.22 43.31
CA GLN A 655 -23.07 21.65 43.14
C GLN A 655 -22.42 22.45 44.27
N ASP A 656 -22.53 22.01 45.53
CA ASP A 656 -21.85 22.67 46.66
C ASP A 656 -20.33 22.72 46.43
N GLN A 657 -19.72 21.60 46.01
CA GLN A 657 -18.29 21.54 45.74
C GLN A 657 -17.87 22.48 44.59
N VAL A 658 -18.60 22.47 43.47
CA VAL A 658 -18.28 23.35 42.32
C VAL A 658 -18.47 24.83 42.70
N ASN A 659 -19.51 25.15 43.46
CA ASN A 659 -19.75 26.51 43.95
C ASN A 659 -18.64 26.98 44.89
N ARG A 660 -18.14 26.12 45.79
CA ARG A 660 -16.97 26.40 46.63
C ARG A 660 -15.72 26.65 45.80
N GLN A 661 -15.46 25.82 44.78
CA GLN A 661 -14.33 25.99 43.87
C GLN A 661 -14.37 27.31 43.12
N ILE A 662 -15.56 27.72 42.64
CA ILE A 662 -15.76 29.02 41.99
C ILE A 662 -15.38 30.17 42.94
N VAL A 663 -15.92 30.16 44.16
CA VAL A 663 -15.64 31.19 45.16
C VAL A 663 -14.16 31.22 45.54
N ASP A 664 -13.53 30.06 45.73
CA ASP A 664 -12.11 29.94 46.03
C ASP A 664 -11.24 30.47 44.89
N MET A 665 -11.56 30.17 43.63
CA MET A 665 -10.83 30.70 42.47
C MET A 665 -10.91 32.22 42.38
N ILE A 666 -12.08 32.81 42.63
CA ILE A 666 -12.26 34.26 42.60
C ILE A 666 -11.43 34.90 43.72
N THR A 667 -11.52 34.36 44.94
CA THR A 667 -11.02 35.03 46.14
C THR A 667 -9.57 34.73 46.50
N LYS A 668 -9.04 33.57 46.08
CA LYS A 668 -7.63 33.18 46.30
C LYS A 668 -6.77 33.44 45.07
N ASN A 669 -7.31 33.27 43.87
CA ASN A 669 -6.54 33.31 42.62
C ASN A 669 -6.88 34.50 41.71
N GLY A 670 -7.86 35.34 42.08
CA GLY A 670 -8.20 36.56 41.33
C GLY A 670 -8.85 36.28 39.97
N ILE A 671 -9.53 35.14 39.81
CA ILE A 671 -10.23 34.79 38.58
C ILE A 671 -11.46 35.70 38.42
N THR A 672 -11.58 36.35 37.27
CA THR A 672 -12.71 37.27 36.96
C THR A 672 -13.62 36.74 35.86
N GLU A 673 -13.17 35.80 35.03
CA GLU A 673 -13.97 35.18 33.97
C GLU A 673 -14.04 33.67 34.15
N ILE A 674 -15.26 33.12 34.23
CA ILE A 674 -15.52 31.68 34.42
C ILE A 674 -16.36 31.17 33.27
N LYS A 675 -15.91 30.08 32.64
CA LYS A 675 -16.59 29.43 31.53
C LYS A 675 -16.71 27.93 31.74
N PHE A 676 -17.62 27.30 31.01
CA PHE A 676 -17.80 25.84 30.98
C PHE A 676 -17.59 25.33 29.55
N SER A 677 -16.82 24.26 29.37
CA SER A 677 -16.53 23.67 28.04
C SER A 677 -17.79 23.25 27.28
N THR A 678 -18.84 22.91 28.01
CA THR A 678 -20.16 22.51 27.50
C THR A 678 -21.05 23.69 27.09
N LYS A 679 -20.54 24.93 27.18
CA LYS A 679 -21.30 26.18 26.96
C LYS A 679 -22.49 26.30 27.90
N ASP A 680 -22.31 25.91 29.17
CA ASP A 680 -23.28 26.18 30.24
C ASP A 680 -23.16 27.63 30.73
N ASP A 681 -23.53 28.57 29.86
CA ASP A 681 -23.33 29.99 30.13
C ASP A 681 -24.21 30.48 31.32
N ARG A 682 -25.23 29.70 31.70
CA ARG A 682 -26.18 30.02 32.78
C ARG A 682 -25.93 29.28 34.09
N TYR A 683 -24.80 28.57 34.26
CA TYR A 683 -24.52 27.87 35.52
C TYR A 683 -24.43 28.85 36.70
N ILE A 684 -23.70 29.96 36.54
CA ILE A 684 -23.51 30.99 37.58
C ILE A 684 -24.84 31.65 37.93
N GLU A 685 -25.67 31.98 36.93
CA GLU A 685 -27.00 32.56 37.13
C GLU A 685 -27.92 31.63 37.92
N ARG A 686 -27.98 30.34 37.53
CA ARG A 686 -28.81 29.34 38.22
C ARG A 686 -28.39 29.12 39.67
N ASN A 687 -27.10 29.26 39.96
CA ASN A 687 -26.52 29.04 41.28
C ASN A 687 -26.26 30.32 42.08
N GLU A 688 -26.75 31.49 41.63
CA GLU A 688 -26.46 32.79 42.25
C GLU A 688 -26.73 32.79 43.76
N LYS A 689 -27.91 32.31 44.18
CA LYS A 689 -28.27 32.27 45.61
C LYS A 689 -27.31 31.43 46.44
N ALA A 690 -26.83 30.31 45.90
CA ALA A 690 -25.88 29.42 46.58
C ALA A 690 -24.49 30.05 46.65
N LEU A 691 -24.01 30.63 45.55
CA LEU A 691 -22.73 31.36 45.50
C LEU A 691 -22.71 32.55 46.47
N LEU A 692 -23.79 33.33 46.52
CA LEU A 692 -23.94 34.43 47.47
C LEU A 692 -24.00 33.96 48.92
N LYS A 693 -24.60 32.80 49.19
CA LYS A 693 -24.62 32.21 50.53
C LYS A 693 -23.19 31.89 51.01
N ILE A 694 -22.38 31.26 50.16
CA ILE A 694 -20.97 30.97 50.46
C ILE A 694 -20.16 32.28 50.62
N ALA A 695 -20.40 33.28 49.76
CA ALA A 695 -19.70 34.56 49.82
C ALA A 695 -19.98 35.39 51.09
N ARG A 696 -21.13 35.20 51.75
CA ARG A 696 -21.47 35.90 53.01
C ARG A 696 -20.55 35.53 54.17
N GLU A 697 -19.92 34.36 54.11
CA GLU A 697 -19.00 33.87 55.14
C GLU A 697 -17.57 34.44 54.96
N LEU A 698 -17.34 35.26 53.92
CA LEU A 698 -16.04 35.82 53.58
C LEU A 698 -15.88 37.26 54.09
N PRO A 699 -14.63 37.73 54.29
CA PRO A 699 -14.33 39.15 54.51
C PRO A 699 -14.92 40.05 53.42
N GLU A 700 -15.30 41.28 53.79
CA GLU A 700 -16.09 42.17 52.92
C GLU A 700 -15.37 42.49 51.59
N ASP A 701 -14.05 42.63 51.59
CA ASP A 701 -13.23 42.83 50.38
C ASP A 701 -13.34 41.65 49.40
N LYS A 702 -13.30 40.41 49.90
CA LYS A 702 -13.44 39.19 49.09
C LYS A 702 -14.87 38.96 48.63
N LYS A 703 -15.85 39.28 49.46
CA LYS A 703 -17.27 39.22 49.12
C LYS A 703 -17.61 40.16 47.95
N GLN A 704 -17.05 41.36 47.92
CA GLN A 704 -17.22 42.30 46.81
C GLN A 704 -16.62 41.77 45.49
N LEU A 705 -15.50 41.04 45.55
CA LEU A 705 -14.94 40.38 44.36
C LEU A 705 -15.90 39.33 43.77
N VAL A 706 -16.50 38.49 44.62
CA VAL A 706 -17.47 37.47 44.17
C VAL A 706 -18.72 38.12 43.59
N LEU A 707 -19.25 39.15 44.23
CA LEU A 707 -20.41 39.91 43.74
C LEU A 707 -20.15 40.50 42.34
N LYS A 708 -18.98 41.14 42.17
CA LYS A 708 -18.59 41.73 40.89
C LYS A 708 -18.52 40.68 39.77
N VAL A 709 -17.93 39.51 40.03
CA VAL A 709 -17.84 38.44 39.02
C VAL A 709 -19.22 37.87 38.67
N ILE A 710 -20.12 37.72 39.66
CA ILE A 710 -21.51 37.29 39.40
C ILE A 710 -22.25 38.32 38.52
N GLU A 711 -22.10 39.61 38.82
CA GLU A 711 -22.71 40.70 38.04
C GLU A 711 -22.14 40.81 36.61
N GLU A 712 -20.83 40.67 36.45
CA GLU A 712 -20.15 40.70 35.14
C GLU A 712 -20.59 39.52 34.25
N ASN A 713 -20.78 38.33 34.82
CA ASN A 713 -21.32 37.19 34.09
C ASN A 713 -22.80 37.39 33.70
N ARG A 714 -23.57 38.17 34.47
CA ARG A 714 -24.95 38.55 34.15
C ARG A 714 -25.04 39.58 33.00
N LEU A 715 -24.04 40.46 32.87
CA LEU A 715 -24.02 41.53 31.86
C LEU A 715 -23.52 41.05 30.48
N ASN A 716 -22.57 40.11 30.44
CA ASN A 716 -22.06 39.54 29.18
C ASN A 716 -23.13 38.84 28.32
N ASP A 717 -24.22 38.36 28.92
CA ASP A 717 -25.34 37.73 28.19
C ASP A 717 -26.32 38.73 27.57
N LYS A 718 -26.50 39.92 28.18
CA LYS A 718 -27.35 40.97 27.58
C LYS A 718 -26.75 41.53 26.29
N GLU A 719 -25.42 41.56 26.16
CA GLU A 719 -24.77 41.98 24.92
C GLU A 719 -24.72 40.86 23.85
N SER A 720 -24.71 39.59 24.25
CA SER A 720 -24.65 38.44 23.32
C SER A 720 -25.99 38.20 22.62
N GLU A 721 -27.12 38.49 23.27
CA GLU A 721 -28.46 38.49 22.66
C GLU A 721 -28.64 39.61 21.62
N ILE A 722 -27.94 40.74 21.76
CA ILE A 722 -28.04 41.91 20.88
C ILE A 722 -27.20 41.76 19.59
N LYS A 723 -26.12 40.95 19.61
CA LYS A 723 -25.13 40.88 18.52
C LYS A 723 -25.36 39.78 17.47
N ASN A 724 -26.47 39.02 17.50
CA ASN A 724 -26.71 37.93 16.54
C ASN A 724 -28.10 37.98 15.84
N PRO A 725 -28.30 38.84 14.81
CA PRO A 725 -29.58 38.96 14.11
C PRO A 725 -29.97 37.71 13.29
N LYS A 726 -29.07 36.73 13.11
CA LYS A 726 -29.30 35.55 12.25
C LYS A 726 -30.07 34.40 12.91
N LYS A 727 -30.26 34.38 14.24
CA LYS A 727 -31.07 33.33 14.91
C LYS A 727 -32.55 33.67 15.09
N ILE A 728 -32.95 34.92 14.85
CA ILE A 728 -34.36 35.35 14.98
C ILE A 728 -35.21 34.91 13.76
N LYS A 729 -34.60 34.69 12.58
CA LYS A 729 -35.33 34.25 11.38
C LYS A 729 -35.84 32.80 11.41
N ASN A 730 -35.30 31.92 12.27
CA ASN A 730 -35.76 30.52 12.36
C ASN A 730 -36.81 30.28 13.46
N LYS A 731 -37.07 31.25 14.34
CA LYS A 731 -38.21 31.17 15.29
C LYS A 731 -39.53 31.69 14.71
N ILE A 732 -39.49 32.50 13.64
CA ILE A 732 -40.68 33.09 13.00
C ILE A 732 -41.22 32.21 11.85
N LYS A 733 -40.43 31.26 11.32
CA LYS A 733 -40.90 30.30 10.27
C LYS A 733 -41.53 29.00 10.80
N GLY A 734 -41.54 28.76 12.12
CA GLY A 734 -42.08 27.54 12.73
C GLY A 734 -43.51 27.63 13.26
N LYS A 735 -44.16 28.80 13.17
CA LYS A 735 -45.57 28.98 13.56
C LYS A 735 -46.35 29.52 12.36
N GLY A 736 -46.78 28.63 11.47
CA GLY A 736 -47.60 29.02 10.34
C GLY A 736 -47.69 27.96 9.25
N LYS A 737 -48.37 26.85 9.55
CA LYS A 737 -49.33 26.18 8.66
C LYS A 737 -49.94 24.99 9.41
N GLY A 738 -51.09 25.27 10.02
CA GLY A 738 -52.03 24.23 10.42
C GLY A 738 -52.72 23.64 9.18
N MET A 739 -53.13 22.40 9.34
CA MET A 739 -54.49 21.90 9.08
C MET A 739 -55.27 22.58 7.93
N HIS A 740 -55.57 21.81 6.89
CA HIS A 740 -56.93 21.71 6.36
C HIS A 740 -57.10 20.37 5.62
N ILE A 741 -58.04 19.57 6.15
CA ILE A 741 -58.89 18.50 5.58
C ILE A 741 -58.18 17.39 4.80
#